data_AF-A0AAD5EVV4-F1
#
_entry.id   AF-A0AAD5EVV4-F1
#
_cell.length_a   1.000
_cell.length_b   1.000
_cell.length_c   1.000
_cell.angle_alpha   90.00
_cell.angle_beta   90.00
_cell.angle_gamma   90.00
#
_symmetry.space_group_name_H-M   'P 1'
#
loop_
_entity.id
_entity.type
_entity.pdbx_description
1 polymer ?
#
loop_
_entity_poly.entity_id
_entity_poly.type
_entity_poly.pdbx_seq_one_letter_code
_entity_poly.pdbx_strand_id
1 'polypeptide(L)'
;MEPLLANILSLDSSGTLPGTGLPPSSKGTWIPSQAASIPVPAMLSVPQQHSQPSSADTPVSREAASYARRRVGTACTVCRSRKTKCDNQRPICGFCKATGGACVYPEDAPSDPSKLDRGSLAILQRLGEMEQRLTTLLDRQHHVSSPNQDLARSCTAGHTEPQTATPGWDVGVDTPSRAEETSYDRPPSGDIVTRSSEMRVEKILKWPAFSVNHPSLASSLGRVDTIPRVVGSDSLFDIDPEVIRNLVENFLVTNHVKNPIFNINELWVSVRNVAETGLRWDRETCLVLLICAISVLSARIGEEIHPGYSKHRSRLNRAELYFQMAQRRIGMLYHSNCLMAAQCSFLTAVYLMTTFRIMAAWKAFSQAGSQCVGLLVAGGSLDEEGRAKSPETEGMSVGDQQLEESLYWSCLKSELELRTDTMTTFTSLSKDHESSPSISFDPEHTIADINPLIYGGFTEHMGRCIYGGIYEPDNAHSLSDENGLRTDVVKCIKELQVPVVRYPGGNFCATYRWQDGIGPKDKRPKRPELAWEGTEPNTFGTDEFMAWCKEIGAEPYLCLNMGTGTLEDALAWVEYCNSNKDTYYANLRRQNGHDEPYRVKYWALGNEMWGPWQVEQHTKEDYSKKALQWARALKLLDPSIQLILCGKDGYSDWDRYTLQQCVRWVDMHSIHYYSMGKGHYTNISSVYGAERAIQVCSSLIDLARCEFDMSPFPEVDRINSKPLGKKRPTICFDEWNVWDPERAPGNKGAEEQYSLSDGLGVAIWLNVFIRNCKELGMATIAQSVNVIAPLMTTPQGVWKQTTYFPLLLFSKYMHGKSVAVHVRSGTYEGPTWPEWIESTCIVPKLDASAAVDEDGWMNVAVVNSDEEKTLSTKLDGIKVGTEVQVFTVGGKSYQASDANSADDEKIGICETTWTSGGSFQFQRLSFTLLRWKL
;
A
#
# COMPACT_ATOMS: atom_id res chain seq x y z
N MET A 1 23.99 -10.36 16.45
CA MET A 1 25.44 -10.49 16.78
C MET A 1 25.74 -11.96 16.98
N GLU A 2 26.63 -12.50 16.15
CA GLU A 2 27.40 -13.73 16.39
C GLU A 2 28.50 -13.49 17.47
N PRO A 3 29.35 -14.48 17.89
CA PRO A 3 29.61 -15.79 17.30
C PRO A 3 29.70 -17.02 18.24
N LEU A 4 29.84 -18.20 17.60
CA LEU A 4 30.28 -19.49 18.15
C LEU A 4 31.80 -19.59 18.39
N LEU A 5 32.22 -20.47 19.32
CA LEU A 5 33.50 -21.23 19.46
C LEU A 5 33.48 -21.94 20.85
N ALA A 6 34.10 -23.08 21.16
CA ALA A 6 35.12 -23.92 20.50
C ALA A 6 35.05 -25.42 20.93
N ASN A 7 35.92 -26.27 20.33
CA ASN A 7 36.09 -27.71 20.62
C ASN A 7 36.92 -28.02 21.87
N ILE A 8 36.78 -29.24 22.43
CA ILE A 8 37.77 -29.91 23.29
C ILE A 8 37.99 -31.35 22.84
N LEU A 9 39.26 -31.78 22.81
CA LEU A 9 39.73 -33.16 22.59
C LEU A 9 40.32 -33.73 23.90
N SER A 10 40.14 -35.03 24.16
CA SER A 10 41.17 -36.00 24.63
C SER A 10 40.57 -37.20 25.38
N LEU A 11 40.97 -38.43 25.03
CA LEU A 11 41.78 -39.33 25.88
C LEU A 11 42.04 -40.71 25.24
N ASP A 12 43.28 -41.17 25.42
CA ASP A 12 43.91 -42.47 25.13
C ASP A 12 43.37 -43.65 25.99
N SER A 13 43.68 -44.95 25.81
CA SER A 13 44.32 -45.78 24.76
C SER A 13 44.22 -47.29 25.15
N SER A 14 44.91 -48.19 24.41
CA SER A 14 45.13 -49.65 24.59
C SER A 14 44.14 -50.60 23.90
N GLY A 15 44.58 -51.66 23.18
CA GLY A 15 45.96 -52.06 22.82
C GLY A 15 46.05 -53.31 21.93
N THR A 16 47.29 -53.67 21.54
CA THR A 16 47.77 -54.93 20.88
C THR A 16 47.61 -55.16 19.36
N LEU A 17 48.73 -55.63 18.78
CA LEU A 17 49.07 -56.17 17.44
C LEU A 17 50.15 -57.28 17.69
N PRO A 18 50.61 -58.19 16.77
CA PRO A 18 50.93 -57.95 15.34
C PRO A 18 50.87 -59.14 14.32
N GLY A 19 51.26 -58.90 13.06
CA GLY A 19 51.78 -59.91 12.08
C GLY A 19 50.98 -60.06 10.75
N THR A 20 51.27 -59.34 9.64
CA THR A 20 52.33 -59.51 8.60
C THR A 20 52.19 -60.68 7.61
N GLY A 21 52.04 -60.40 6.29
CA GLY A 21 52.25 -61.38 5.20
C GLY A 21 51.79 -60.95 3.78
N LEU A 22 52.70 -60.93 2.80
CA LEU A 22 52.54 -60.79 1.33
C LEU A 22 53.45 -61.86 0.65
N PRO A 23 53.54 -61.97 -0.70
CA PRO A 23 52.57 -62.36 -1.74
C PRO A 23 53.00 -63.72 -2.37
N PRO A 24 52.59 -64.14 -3.61
CA PRO A 24 53.32 -63.74 -4.85
C PRO A 24 52.48 -63.74 -6.16
N SER A 25 53.15 -63.68 -7.33
CA SER A 25 52.63 -63.31 -8.66
C SER A 25 52.78 -64.38 -9.77
N SER A 26 52.13 -64.15 -10.95
CA SER A 26 52.75 -64.04 -12.30
C SER A 26 52.08 -64.79 -13.50
N LYS A 27 52.38 -64.28 -14.72
CA LYS A 27 52.04 -64.74 -16.11
C LYS A 27 50.61 -64.40 -16.57
N GLY A 28 50.30 -63.84 -17.76
CA GLY A 28 51.01 -63.59 -19.04
C GLY A 28 50.06 -64.02 -20.19
N THR A 29 49.94 -63.43 -21.40
CA THR A 29 50.80 -62.51 -22.17
C THR A 29 50.11 -62.04 -23.49
N TRP A 30 50.68 -61.02 -24.15
CA TRP A 30 50.64 -60.70 -25.62
C TRP A 30 49.48 -59.92 -26.29
N ILE A 31 49.89 -59.27 -27.39
CA ILE A 31 49.31 -58.12 -28.12
C ILE A 31 49.67 -58.29 -29.63
N PRO A 32 48.95 -57.66 -30.59
CA PRO A 32 49.41 -56.35 -31.07
C PRO A 32 48.29 -55.40 -31.59
N SER A 33 48.70 -54.27 -32.19
CA SER A 33 47.92 -53.29 -32.95
C SER A 33 48.54 -53.07 -34.36
N GLN A 34 47.78 -52.52 -35.31
CA GLN A 34 48.17 -51.71 -36.52
C GLN A 34 46.99 -51.74 -37.53
N ALA A 35 46.47 -50.67 -38.15
CA ALA A 35 47.01 -49.46 -38.84
C ALA A 35 46.92 -49.60 -40.38
N ALA A 36 46.24 -48.66 -41.05
CA ALA A 36 46.28 -48.49 -42.51
C ALA A 36 45.89 -47.05 -42.95
N SER A 37 46.60 -46.53 -43.95
CA SER A 37 46.39 -45.24 -44.65
C SER A 37 46.26 -45.52 -46.16
N ILE A 38 46.09 -44.61 -47.15
CA ILE A 38 46.31 -43.14 -47.35
C ILE A 38 45.29 -42.71 -48.48
N PRO A 39 45.43 -41.66 -49.34
CA PRO A 39 46.27 -40.45 -49.39
C PRO A 39 45.52 -39.11 -49.72
N VAL A 40 46.31 -38.03 -49.74
CA VAL A 40 46.04 -36.66 -50.22
C VAL A 40 46.56 -36.48 -51.67
N PRO A 41 46.09 -35.47 -52.45
CA PRO A 41 46.92 -34.80 -53.46
C PRO A 41 47.20 -33.31 -53.15
N ALA A 42 48.33 -32.78 -53.64
CA ALA A 42 48.93 -31.52 -53.18
C ALA A 42 49.46 -30.60 -54.32
N MET A 43 50.16 -29.51 -53.93
CA MET A 43 50.96 -28.54 -54.73
C MET A 43 50.18 -27.34 -55.31
N LEU A 44 50.73 -26.12 -55.47
CA LEU A 44 52.11 -25.61 -55.73
C LEU A 44 52.43 -24.33 -54.89
N SER A 45 53.62 -24.11 -54.30
CA SER A 45 54.87 -23.45 -54.81
C SER A 45 54.76 -21.92 -55.13
N VAL A 46 55.36 -20.93 -54.41
CA VAL A 46 56.81 -20.53 -54.23
C VAL A 46 57.35 -19.67 -55.43
N PRO A 47 58.33 -18.68 -55.40
CA PRO A 47 59.21 -18.08 -54.33
C PRO A 47 59.52 -16.51 -54.31
N GLN A 48 60.24 -16.03 -53.26
CA GLN A 48 61.39 -15.05 -53.26
C GLN A 48 61.21 -13.52 -53.56
N GLN A 49 62.09 -12.55 -53.15
CA GLN A 49 63.50 -12.58 -52.66
C GLN A 49 63.94 -11.33 -51.81
N HIS A 50 64.98 -11.50 -50.94
CA HIS A 50 65.93 -10.57 -50.23
C HIS A 50 65.69 -9.03 -50.03
N SER A 51 66.17 -8.33 -48.98
CA SER A 51 67.47 -8.42 -48.24
C SER A 51 67.44 -7.89 -46.77
N GLN A 52 68.46 -8.26 -45.97
CA GLN A 52 68.74 -7.82 -44.56
C GLN A 52 69.93 -6.82 -44.48
N PRO A 53 70.37 -6.31 -43.29
CA PRO A 53 69.80 -6.36 -41.93
C PRO A 53 69.41 -4.92 -41.46
N SER A 54 69.21 -4.50 -40.20
CA SER A 54 69.23 -5.07 -38.82
C SER A 54 68.19 -4.28 -37.96
N SER A 55 67.94 -4.43 -36.65
CA SER A 55 68.47 -5.26 -35.53
C SER A 55 67.36 -5.45 -34.45
N ALA A 56 67.72 -5.64 -33.17
CA ALA A 56 66.89 -5.52 -31.95
C ALA A 56 65.62 -6.41 -31.80
N ASP A 57 65.88 -7.66 -31.40
CA ASP A 57 65.15 -8.47 -30.42
C ASP A 57 63.60 -8.55 -30.43
N THR A 58 63.14 -9.62 -31.09
CA THR A 58 61.86 -10.37 -30.92
C THR A 58 61.59 -10.84 -29.46
N PRO A 59 60.32 -11.16 -29.06
CA PRO A 59 59.64 -12.37 -29.55
C PRO A 59 58.11 -12.33 -29.75
N VAL A 60 57.63 -13.36 -30.45
CA VAL A 60 56.21 -13.72 -30.67
C VAL A 60 55.71 -14.68 -29.57
N SER A 61 54.38 -14.74 -29.43
CA SER A 61 53.54 -15.45 -28.45
C SER A 61 53.89 -16.88 -28.00
N ARG A 62 53.50 -17.20 -26.76
CA ARG A 62 52.86 -18.48 -26.36
C ARG A 62 51.81 -18.27 -25.26
N GLU A 63 50.93 -19.25 -25.07
CA GLU A 63 49.64 -19.13 -24.37
C GLU A 63 49.74 -19.06 -22.83
N ALA A 64 48.83 -18.30 -22.18
CA ALA A 64 48.33 -18.58 -20.82
C ALA A 64 47.07 -17.76 -20.47
N ALA A 65 46.04 -18.45 -19.97
CA ALA A 65 44.84 -18.00 -19.24
C ALA A 65 44.59 -16.49 -19.03
N SER A 66 43.58 -15.94 -19.71
CA SER A 66 42.99 -14.62 -19.42
C SER A 66 42.00 -14.66 -18.23
N TYR A 67 42.51 -14.89 -17.01
CA TYR A 67 41.74 -14.59 -15.80
C TYR A 67 41.38 -13.10 -15.76
N ALA A 68 40.12 -12.80 -15.43
CA ALA A 68 39.63 -11.43 -15.29
C ALA A 68 40.44 -10.66 -14.22
N ARG A 69 40.99 -9.49 -14.58
CA ARG A 69 41.79 -8.67 -13.67
C ARG A 69 40.90 -8.05 -12.60
N ARG A 70 40.83 -8.65 -11.40
CA ARG A 70 40.38 -7.91 -10.20
C ARG A 70 41.27 -6.68 -10.02
N ARG A 71 40.71 -5.47 -10.15
CA ARG A 71 41.36 -4.25 -9.64
C ARG A 71 41.38 -4.35 -8.12
N VAL A 72 42.57 -4.23 -7.55
CA VAL A 72 42.81 -4.17 -6.11
C VAL A 72 42.41 -2.80 -5.59
N GLY A 73 41.61 -2.74 -4.51
CA GLY A 73 40.96 -1.51 -4.02
C GLY A 73 41.92 -0.41 -3.54
N THR A 74 43.06 -0.76 -2.92
CA THR A 74 44.15 0.16 -2.58
C THR A 74 45.43 -0.66 -2.31
N ALA A 75 46.60 -0.10 -2.59
CA ALA A 75 47.90 -0.72 -2.29
C ALA A 75 48.53 -0.14 -1.01
N CYS A 76 49.23 -0.98 -0.24
CA CYS A 76 49.92 -0.52 0.98
C CYS A 76 50.98 0.55 0.69
N THR A 77 51.28 1.40 1.68
CA THR A 77 52.16 2.56 1.54
C THR A 77 53.56 2.22 1.03
N VAL A 78 54.13 1.09 1.45
CA VAL A 78 55.46 0.61 1.02
C VAL A 78 55.48 0.13 -0.44
N CYS A 79 54.45 -0.60 -0.88
CA CYS A 79 54.33 -0.96 -2.31
C CYS A 79 54.08 0.29 -3.17
N ARG A 80 53.26 1.23 -2.67
CA ARG A 80 52.93 2.49 -3.36
C ARG A 80 54.16 3.38 -3.54
N SER A 81 54.98 3.55 -2.49
CA SER A 81 56.19 4.38 -2.56
C SER A 81 57.28 3.77 -3.45
N ARG A 82 57.43 2.44 -3.45
CA ARG A 82 58.35 1.71 -4.34
C ARG A 82 57.79 1.47 -5.75
N LYS A 83 56.54 1.89 -6.03
CA LYS A 83 55.82 1.65 -7.29
C LYS A 83 55.76 0.16 -7.69
N THR A 84 55.79 -0.75 -6.70
CA THR A 84 55.71 -2.19 -6.91
C THR A 84 54.27 -2.70 -6.76
N LYS A 85 53.96 -3.83 -7.40
CA LYS A 85 52.60 -4.40 -7.40
C LYS A 85 52.29 -5.01 -6.03
N CYS A 86 51.28 -4.47 -5.35
CA CYS A 86 50.74 -5.04 -4.12
C CYS A 86 49.69 -6.13 -4.46
N ASP A 87 49.73 -7.26 -3.75
CA ASP A 87 48.74 -8.34 -3.86
C ASP A 87 47.56 -8.21 -2.88
N ASN A 88 47.60 -7.19 -2.02
CA ASN A 88 46.59 -6.86 -1.02
C ASN A 88 46.29 -7.94 0.03
N GLN A 89 47.20 -8.90 0.24
CA GLN A 89 47.06 -9.82 1.36
C GLN A 89 47.22 -9.04 2.68
N ARG A 90 46.29 -9.27 3.62
CA ARG A 90 46.34 -8.75 4.99
C ARG A 90 46.68 -9.91 5.95
N PRO A 91 47.44 -9.67 7.03
CA PRO A 91 47.93 -8.37 7.52
C PRO A 91 49.15 -7.82 6.76
N ILE A 92 49.92 -8.64 6.04
CA ILE A 92 51.14 -8.21 5.32
C ILE A 92 51.09 -8.75 3.89
N CYS A 93 51.23 -7.86 2.89
CA CYS A 93 51.25 -8.24 1.48
C CYS A 93 52.51 -9.05 1.13
N GLY A 94 52.45 -9.91 0.11
CA GLY A 94 53.53 -10.85 -0.21
C GLY A 94 54.86 -10.15 -0.52
N PHE A 95 54.81 -9.00 -1.20
CA PHE A 95 56.00 -8.17 -1.46
C PHE A 95 56.65 -7.67 -0.16
N CYS A 96 55.88 -7.05 0.74
CA CYS A 96 56.42 -6.54 2.00
C CYS A 96 56.92 -7.67 2.92
N LYS A 97 56.24 -8.83 2.91
CA LYS A 97 56.68 -10.03 3.64
C LYS A 97 58.04 -10.54 3.13
N ALA A 98 58.25 -10.56 1.82
CA ALA A 98 59.51 -10.99 1.20
C ALA A 98 60.66 -9.98 1.42
N THR A 99 60.37 -8.67 1.47
CA THR A 99 61.41 -7.63 1.66
C THR A 99 61.56 -7.15 3.10
N GLY A 100 60.91 -7.78 4.09
CA GLY A 100 60.95 -7.35 5.49
C GLY A 100 60.38 -5.95 5.76
N GLY A 101 59.47 -5.46 4.92
CA GLY A 101 58.93 -4.09 5.01
C GLY A 101 57.68 -3.99 5.88
N ALA A 102 57.56 -2.92 6.67
CA ALA A 102 56.38 -2.62 7.47
C ALA A 102 55.16 -2.33 6.56
N CYS A 103 54.29 -3.31 6.37
CA CYS A 103 53.14 -3.22 5.48
C CYS A 103 51.97 -2.48 6.16
N VAL A 104 51.82 -1.20 5.88
CA VAL A 104 50.74 -0.35 6.42
C VAL A 104 49.80 0.08 5.29
N TYR A 105 48.49 -0.13 5.43
CA TYR A 105 47.49 0.39 4.49
C TYR A 105 47.01 1.78 4.93
N PRO A 106 46.59 2.66 4.00
CA PRO A 106 46.17 4.04 4.34
C PRO A 106 44.98 4.10 5.30
N GLU A 107 44.14 3.07 5.29
CA GLU A 107 42.96 2.88 6.14
C GLU A 107 43.35 2.64 7.62
N ASP A 108 44.58 2.18 7.88
CA ASP A 108 45.07 1.80 9.21
C ASP A 108 45.92 2.93 9.86
N ALA A 109 45.96 4.12 9.27
CA ALA A 109 46.74 5.26 9.76
C ALA A 109 45.88 6.24 10.60
N PRO A 110 46.36 6.72 11.77
CA PRO A 110 45.60 7.66 12.58
C PRO A 110 45.39 8.99 11.83
N SER A 111 44.15 9.49 11.85
CA SER A 111 43.68 10.59 11.02
C SER A 111 44.26 11.95 11.44
N ASP A 112 45.12 12.50 10.59
CA ASP A 112 45.62 13.88 10.64
C ASP A 112 44.55 14.84 10.06
N PRO A 113 43.92 15.72 10.86
CA PRO A 113 42.82 16.58 10.40
C PRO A 113 43.22 17.62 9.35
N SER A 114 44.52 17.89 9.18
CA SER A 114 45.03 18.97 8.31
C SER A 114 44.90 18.72 6.81
N LYS A 115 44.39 17.56 6.39
CA LYS A 115 44.27 17.13 4.98
C LYS A 115 42.84 17.01 4.46
N LEU A 116 41.87 17.44 5.27
CA LEU A 116 40.45 17.43 4.90
C LEU A 116 40.11 18.64 4.03
N ASP A 117 39.20 18.45 3.07
CA ASP A 117 38.73 19.53 2.21
C ASP A 117 37.76 20.47 2.97
N ARG A 118 37.44 21.63 2.37
CA ARG A 118 36.53 22.61 2.99
C ARG A 118 35.14 22.03 3.28
N GLY A 119 34.64 21.10 2.47
CA GLY A 119 33.37 20.41 2.72
C GLY A 119 33.44 19.55 3.97
N SER A 120 34.44 18.66 4.05
CA SER A 120 34.63 17.77 5.21
C SER A 120 34.88 18.54 6.51
N LEU A 121 35.64 19.64 6.46
CA LEU A 121 35.87 20.50 7.64
C LEU A 121 34.57 21.17 8.13
N ALA A 122 33.72 21.64 7.21
CA ALA A 122 32.41 22.22 7.56
C ALA A 122 31.43 21.17 8.12
N ILE A 123 31.51 19.92 7.66
CA ILE A 123 30.73 18.80 8.21
C ILE A 123 31.21 18.47 9.63
N LEU A 124 32.52 18.34 9.86
CA LEU A 124 33.07 18.09 11.19
C LEU A 124 32.77 19.22 12.18
N GLN A 125 32.81 20.48 11.74
CA GLN A 125 32.41 21.60 12.58
C GLN A 125 30.94 21.49 13.02
N ARG A 126 30.03 21.19 12.09
CA ARG A 126 28.60 21.00 12.42
C ARG A 126 28.34 19.79 13.32
N LEU A 127 29.08 18.70 13.14
CA LEU A 127 29.00 17.55 14.03
C LEU A 127 29.46 17.90 15.45
N GLY A 128 30.56 18.66 15.61
CA GLY A 128 31.00 19.16 16.92
C GLY A 128 30.02 20.13 17.58
N GLU A 129 29.38 21.01 16.79
CA GLU A 129 28.30 21.90 17.27
C GLU A 129 27.05 21.12 17.71
N MET A 130 26.72 20.01 17.04
CA MET A 130 25.64 19.10 17.44
C MET A 130 26.00 18.30 18.70
N GLU A 131 27.25 17.83 18.82
CA GLU A 131 27.75 17.11 19.99
C GLU A 131 27.73 18.00 21.24
N GLN A 132 28.21 19.26 21.16
CA GLN A 132 28.10 20.21 22.27
C GLN A 132 26.64 20.46 22.68
N ARG A 133 25.70 20.57 21.73
CA ARG A 133 24.27 20.74 22.03
C ARG A 133 23.69 19.51 22.73
N LEU A 134 24.05 18.31 22.29
CA LEU A 134 23.64 17.05 22.93
C LEU A 134 24.19 16.92 24.36
N THR A 135 25.47 17.19 24.59
CA THR A 135 26.06 17.18 25.94
C THR A 135 25.41 18.21 26.86
N THR A 136 25.14 19.43 26.36
CA THR A 136 24.45 20.48 27.13
C THR A 136 23.01 20.10 27.48
N LEU A 137 22.33 19.29 26.66
CA LEU A 137 20.99 18.77 26.95
C LEU A 137 21.03 17.62 27.98
N LEU A 138 22.04 16.75 27.91
CA LEU A 138 22.25 15.66 28.88
C LEU A 138 22.62 16.20 30.28
N ASP A 139 23.52 17.18 30.37
CA ASP A 139 23.88 17.82 31.65
C ASP A 139 22.69 18.53 32.31
N ARG A 140 21.76 19.08 31.50
CA ARG A 140 20.50 19.64 32.01
C ARG A 140 19.53 18.59 32.54
N GLN A 141 19.59 17.35 32.05
CA GLN A 141 18.76 16.26 32.52
C GLN A 141 19.24 15.66 33.85
N HIS A 142 20.54 15.75 34.15
CA HIS A 142 21.13 15.17 35.37
C HIS A 142 21.03 16.04 36.64
N HIS A 143 20.55 17.28 36.55
CA HIS A 143 20.50 18.21 37.69
C HIS A 143 19.13 18.42 38.37
N VAL A 144 18.09 17.66 38.00
CA VAL A 144 16.76 17.76 38.64
C VAL A 144 16.25 16.39 39.10
N SER A 145 16.70 15.93 40.28
CA SER A 145 16.05 14.86 41.06
C SER A 145 16.45 14.85 42.55
N SER A 146 15.89 15.80 43.32
CA SER A 146 15.51 15.67 44.76
C SER A 146 16.61 15.44 45.84
N PRO A 147 16.34 15.69 47.17
CA PRO A 147 15.02 15.77 47.82
C PRO A 147 14.73 16.94 48.82
N ASN A 148 13.43 17.14 49.04
CA ASN A 148 12.69 17.72 50.19
C ASN A 148 13.41 18.39 51.37
N GLN A 149 12.92 19.58 51.78
CA GLN A 149 12.45 19.82 53.16
C GLN A 149 11.55 21.08 53.32
N ASP A 150 10.39 20.85 53.96
CA ASP A 150 9.56 21.69 54.85
C ASP A 150 9.01 23.11 54.54
N LEU A 151 7.79 23.29 55.06
CA LEU A 151 6.91 24.47 55.16
C LEU A 151 7.64 25.76 55.62
N ALA A 152 7.20 27.00 55.32
CA ALA A 152 5.91 27.57 55.76
C ALA A 152 5.70 29.05 55.33
N ARG A 153 4.41 29.50 55.32
CA ARG A 153 3.90 30.91 55.39
C ARG A 153 4.15 31.82 54.16
N SER A 154 3.36 32.88 53.89
CA SER A 154 1.96 33.23 54.19
C SER A 154 1.66 34.63 53.59
N CYS A 155 0.43 34.88 53.08
CA CYS A 155 -0.16 36.22 52.80
C CYS A 155 0.48 37.07 51.67
N THR A 156 -0.18 38.00 50.95
CA THR A 156 -1.57 38.57 51.03
C THR A 156 -1.94 39.29 49.70
N ALA A 157 -3.26 39.39 49.39
CA ALA A 157 -4.03 40.45 48.66
C ALA A 157 -3.41 41.26 47.49
N GLY A 158 -4.15 41.76 46.48
CA GLY A 158 -5.59 41.72 46.16
C GLY A 158 -6.11 43.03 45.53
N HIS A 159 -7.06 42.92 44.57
CA HIS A 159 -8.05 43.92 44.08
C HIS A 159 -7.79 44.90 42.89
N THR A 160 -8.81 44.89 41.98
CA THR A 160 -9.52 45.99 41.25
C THR A 160 -8.91 46.77 40.06
N GLU A 161 -9.40 46.47 38.83
CA GLU A 161 -10.43 47.20 38.02
C GLU A 161 -10.81 48.69 38.32
N PRO A 162 -11.57 49.45 37.47
CA PRO A 162 -12.09 49.22 36.09
C PRO A 162 -12.20 50.45 35.08
N GLN A 163 -12.77 50.22 33.88
CA GLN A 163 -13.65 51.15 33.05
C GLN A 163 -13.04 52.40 32.32
N THR A 164 -13.58 53.03 31.24
CA THR A 164 -14.95 53.05 30.60
C THR A 164 -14.98 53.59 29.12
N ALA A 165 -16.03 53.23 28.34
CA ALA A 165 -16.86 54.06 27.38
C ALA A 165 -16.41 54.61 25.97
N THR A 166 -16.99 54.04 24.88
CA THR A 166 -17.87 54.59 23.77
C THR A 166 -17.73 56.03 23.18
N PRO A 167 -18.39 56.41 22.03
CA PRO A 167 -18.69 55.74 20.72
C PRO A 167 -18.58 56.67 19.45
N GLY A 168 -18.94 56.21 18.21
CA GLY A 168 -19.60 57.10 17.22
C GLY A 168 -19.57 56.90 15.68
N TRP A 169 -20.78 56.88 15.07
CA TRP A 169 -21.24 57.48 13.78
C TRP A 169 -20.82 56.98 12.35
N ASP A 170 -21.66 56.07 11.79
CA ASP A 170 -22.55 56.19 10.59
C ASP A 170 -22.16 56.68 9.16
N VAL A 171 -23.02 56.23 8.20
CA VAL A 171 -23.22 56.60 6.76
C VAL A 171 -22.26 55.95 5.73
N GLY A 172 -22.67 55.37 4.57
CA GLY A 172 -24.00 55.06 4.00
C GLY A 172 -24.01 55.00 2.44
N VAL A 173 -25.05 54.39 1.84
CA VAL A 173 -25.55 54.54 0.43
C VAL A 173 -25.03 53.61 -0.71
N ASP A 174 -25.90 52.64 -1.06
CA ASP A 174 -26.45 52.20 -2.38
C ASP A 174 -25.66 51.66 -3.61
N THR A 175 -26.39 50.80 -4.35
CA THR A 175 -26.11 49.98 -5.58
C THR A 175 -26.93 50.55 -6.80
N PRO A 176 -27.24 49.89 -7.97
CA PRO A 176 -26.82 48.62 -8.66
C PRO A 176 -26.63 48.72 -10.23
N SER A 177 -26.56 47.55 -10.93
CA SER A 177 -26.98 47.24 -12.35
C SER A 177 -25.95 47.42 -13.51
N ARG A 178 -25.97 46.74 -14.70
CA ARG A 178 -26.64 45.51 -15.27
C ARG A 178 -26.10 45.19 -16.72
N ALA A 179 -26.26 43.93 -17.22
CA ALA A 179 -26.19 43.42 -18.63
C ALA A 179 -24.78 43.19 -19.28
N GLU A 180 -24.45 41.97 -19.78
CA GLU A 180 -24.53 41.40 -21.18
C GLU A 180 -23.44 41.96 -22.14
N GLU A 181 -22.71 41.24 -23.02
CA GLU A 181 -22.87 39.92 -23.67
C GLU A 181 -21.51 39.35 -24.23
N THR A 182 -21.42 38.03 -24.47
CA THR A 182 -20.54 37.23 -25.39
C THR A 182 -19.06 37.60 -25.75
N SER A 183 -18.15 36.61 -25.65
CA SER A 183 -17.34 36.08 -26.79
C SER A 183 -16.55 34.79 -26.44
N TYR A 184 -16.23 33.96 -27.45
CA TYR A 184 -15.35 32.79 -27.34
C TYR A 184 -13.87 33.19 -27.43
N ASP A 185 -13.00 32.64 -26.56
CA ASP A 185 -11.68 32.13 -26.98
C ASP A 185 -11.01 31.22 -25.90
N ARG A 186 -9.99 30.47 -26.33
CA ARG A 186 -9.19 29.42 -25.63
C ARG A 186 -9.08 29.43 -24.08
N PRO A 187 -9.02 28.25 -23.42
CA PRO A 187 -8.32 28.10 -22.14
C PRO A 187 -6.77 28.03 -22.36
N PRO A 188 -5.94 28.67 -21.51
CA PRO A 188 -4.48 28.64 -21.61
C PRO A 188 -3.83 27.40 -20.98
N SER A 189 -2.50 27.39 -21.01
CA SER A 189 -1.63 26.41 -20.37
C SER A 189 -1.48 26.63 -18.85
N GLY A 190 -1.62 25.54 -18.08
CA GLY A 190 -1.08 25.42 -16.73
C GLY A 190 -1.80 26.23 -15.64
N ASP A 191 -3.06 25.89 -15.37
CA ASP A 191 -3.88 26.55 -14.34
C ASP A 191 -3.99 25.67 -13.09
N ILE A 192 -3.33 26.07 -11.99
CA ILE A 192 -3.39 25.39 -10.69
C ILE A 192 -4.68 25.71 -9.90
N VAL A 193 -5.52 26.62 -10.40
CA VAL A 193 -6.73 27.11 -9.72
C VAL A 193 -7.99 26.88 -10.55
N THR A 194 -8.55 25.66 -10.51
CA THR A 194 -9.97 25.48 -10.83
C THR A 194 -10.82 26.18 -9.77
N ARG A 195 -11.58 27.22 -10.17
CA ARG A 195 -12.41 28.03 -9.26
C ARG A 195 -13.41 27.15 -8.48
N SER A 196 -13.23 27.07 -7.17
CA SER A 196 -14.09 26.33 -6.22
C SER A 196 -15.57 26.73 -6.27
N SER A 197 -15.89 27.92 -6.79
CA SER A 197 -17.23 28.51 -6.83
C SER A 197 -18.15 27.98 -7.94
N GLU A 198 -17.64 27.25 -8.93
CA GLU A 198 -18.43 26.82 -10.10
C GLU A 198 -18.98 25.38 -9.99
N MET A 199 -18.33 24.50 -9.23
CA MET A 199 -18.70 23.08 -9.11
C MET A 199 -19.61 22.77 -7.91
N ARG A 200 -20.85 23.28 -7.95
CA ARG A 200 -21.92 22.82 -7.03
C ARG A 200 -22.75 21.73 -7.66
N VAL A 201 -23.00 20.65 -6.92
CA VAL A 201 -23.92 19.55 -7.32
C VAL A 201 -25.27 20.09 -7.75
N GLU A 202 -25.83 21.10 -7.05
CA GLU A 202 -27.15 21.66 -7.39
C GLU A 202 -27.15 22.53 -8.66
N LYS A 203 -25.98 22.90 -9.21
CA LYS A 203 -25.86 23.56 -10.52
C LYS A 203 -25.70 22.53 -11.64
N ILE A 204 -24.89 21.49 -11.43
CA ILE A 204 -24.66 20.40 -12.41
C ILE A 204 -25.97 19.67 -12.71
N LEU A 205 -26.77 19.35 -11.68
CA LEU A 205 -28.08 18.72 -11.82
C LEU A 205 -29.14 19.61 -12.48
N LYS A 206 -28.86 20.90 -12.70
CA LYS A 206 -29.74 21.83 -13.44
C LYS A 206 -29.30 22.03 -14.90
N TRP A 207 -28.27 21.34 -15.37
CA TRP A 207 -27.85 21.43 -16.76
C TRP A 207 -28.89 20.79 -17.70
N PRO A 208 -29.13 21.34 -18.91
CA PRO A 208 -30.17 20.86 -19.82
C PRO A 208 -30.07 19.36 -20.18
N ALA A 209 -28.87 18.77 -20.10
CA ALA A 209 -28.62 17.37 -20.40
C ALA A 209 -29.18 16.38 -19.35
N PHE A 210 -29.44 16.81 -18.11
CA PHE A 210 -29.79 15.91 -17.00
C PHE A 210 -31.27 15.88 -16.61
N SER A 211 -32.10 16.74 -17.22
CA SER A 211 -33.58 16.83 -17.17
C SER A 211 -34.39 15.97 -16.15
N VAL A 212 -34.03 15.98 -14.86
CA VAL A 212 -34.74 15.28 -13.78
C VAL A 212 -34.80 16.16 -12.53
N ASN A 213 -36.02 16.48 -12.09
CA ASN A 213 -36.25 17.11 -10.77
C ASN A 213 -36.32 16.02 -9.69
N HIS A 214 -35.33 15.93 -8.80
CA HIS A 214 -35.39 15.08 -7.60
C HIS A 214 -35.67 15.90 -6.33
N PRO A 215 -36.85 15.78 -5.71
CA PRO A 215 -37.17 16.51 -4.47
C PRO A 215 -36.40 16.02 -3.22
N SER A 216 -35.90 14.78 -3.23
CA SER A 216 -35.33 14.10 -2.05
C SER A 216 -33.99 14.66 -1.56
N LEU A 217 -33.20 15.30 -2.41
CA LEU A 217 -31.94 15.94 -1.98
C LEU A 217 -32.20 17.17 -1.10
N ALA A 218 -33.31 17.88 -1.36
CA ALA A 218 -33.66 19.12 -0.65
C ALA A 218 -34.10 18.87 0.80
N SER A 219 -34.69 17.71 1.11
CA SER A 219 -35.09 17.37 2.49
C SER A 219 -33.91 17.12 3.42
N SER A 220 -32.83 16.52 2.93
CA SER A 220 -31.63 16.23 3.74
C SER A 220 -30.74 17.46 3.93
N LEU A 221 -30.69 18.35 2.93
CA LEU A 221 -30.03 19.66 3.02
C LEU A 221 -30.89 20.71 3.75
N GLY A 222 -32.17 20.42 3.99
CA GLY A 222 -33.19 21.36 4.44
C GLY A 222 -33.39 21.50 5.95
N ARG A 223 -32.61 20.79 6.79
CA ARG A 223 -32.55 21.13 8.21
C ARG A 223 -31.79 22.45 8.37
N VAL A 224 -32.56 23.54 8.38
CA VAL A 224 -32.13 24.77 9.04
C VAL A 224 -31.91 24.40 10.50
N ASP A 225 -30.64 24.26 10.90
CA ASP A 225 -30.27 24.20 12.30
C ASP A 225 -30.73 25.51 12.95
N THR A 226 -31.88 25.47 13.61
CA THR A 226 -32.26 26.47 14.59
C THR A 226 -31.28 26.31 15.75
N ILE A 227 -30.14 26.98 15.64
CA ILE A 227 -29.12 27.07 16.69
C ILE A 227 -29.86 27.40 17.98
N PRO A 228 -29.82 26.52 19.01
CA PRO A 228 -30.40 26.85 20.29
C PRO A 228 -29.63 28.05 20.83
N ARG A 229 -30.24 29.25 20.77
CA ARG A 229 -29.70 30.41 21.47
C ARG A 229 -29.65 30.06 22.95
N VAL A 230 -28.46 29.74 23.43
CA VAL A 230 -28.18 29.79 24.87
C VAL A 230 -28.27 31.26 25.24
N VAL A 231 -29.43 31.66 25.77
CA VAL A 231 -29.64 33.01 26.31
C VAL A 231 -28.94 33.09 27.66
N GLY A 232 -27.62 33.10 27.62
CA GLY A 232 -26.75 33.50 28.71
C GLY A 232 -26.39 34.97 28.54
N SER A 233 -26.45 35.74 29.62
CA SER A 233 -25.98 37.14 29.63
C SER A 233 -24.48 37.20 29.33
N ASP A 234 -24.08 38.02 28.35
CA ASP A 234 -22.67 38.26 27.97
C ASP A 234 -21.80 38.86 29.10
N SER A 235 -22.36 39.16 30.28
CA SER A 235 -21.80 39.98 31.34
C SER A 235 -21.02 39.25 32.44
N LEU A 236 -20.73 37.94 32.30
CA LEU A 236 -20.12 37.13 33.38
C LEU A 236 -19.09 36.08 32.91
N PHE A 237 -18.67 36.09 31.64
CA PHE A 237 -17.64 35.15 31.16
C PHE A 237 -16.25 35.81 31.14
N ASP A 238 -15.69 35.96 32.35
CA ASP A 238 -14.32 36.42 32.54
C ASP A 238 -13.36 35.29 32.15
N ILE A 239 -12.58 35.48 31.07
CA ILE A 239 -11.66 34.44 30.59
C ILE A 239 -10.29 34.69 31.24
N ASP A 240 -9.97 33.85 32.22
CA ASP A 240 -8.64 33.79 32.85
C ASP A 240 -7.53 33.65 31.77
N PRO A 241 -6.59 34.61 31.68
CA PRO A 241 -5.46 34.55 30.76
C PRO A 241 -4.61 33.28 30.89
N GLU A 242 -4.53 32.71 32.09
CA GLU A 242 -3.78 31.47 32.33
C GLU A 242 -4.51 30.25 31.77
N VAL A 243 -5.86 30.27 31.78
CA VAL A 243 -6.67 29.25 31.07
C VAL A 243 -6.49 29.37 29.55
N ILE A 244 -6.40 30.59 29.00
CA ILE A 244 -6.08 30.79 27.58
C ILE A 244 -4.69 30.20 27.27
N ARG A 245 -3.66 30.54 28.06
CA ARG A 245 -2.29 30.03 27.88
C ARG A 245 -2.27 28.51 27.83
N ASN A 246 -2.83 27.85 28.84
CA ASN A 246 -2.90 26.39 28.94
C ASN A 246 -3.67 25.75 27.76
N LEU A 247 -4.77 26.36 27.31
CA LEU A 247 -5.52 25.88 26.14
C LEU A 247 -4.71 26.04 24.84
N VAL A 248 -3.92 27.10 24.69
CA VAL A 248 -3.05 27.30 23.52
C VAL A 248 -1.89 26.30 23.51
N GLU A 249 -1.24 26.05 24.66
CA GLU A 249 -0.21 25.00 24.78
C GLU A 249 -0.76 23.62 24.41
N ASN A 250 -1.93 23.25 24.94
CA ASN A 250 -2.60 22.01 24.58
C ASN A 250 -2.95 21.96 23.08
N PHE A 251 -3.42 23.06 22.48
CA PHE A 251 -3.69 23.12 21.03
C PHE A 251 -2.42 22.91 20.20
N LEU A 252 -1.30 23.52 20.60
CA LEU A 252 -0.02 23.36 19.94
C LEU A 252 0.44 21.89 19.91
N VAL A 253 0.24 21.15 21.00
CA VAL A 253 0.60 19.72 21.10
C VAL A 253 -0.40 18.80 20.38
N THR A 254 -1.71 19.09 20.42
CA THR A 254 -2.76 18.16 19.97
C THR A 254 -3.25 18.37 18.53
N ASN A 255 -3.25 19.61 18.05
CA ASN A 255 -3.87 20.00 16.79
C ASN A 255 -2.85 20.57 15.80
N HIS A 256 -1.99 21.49 16.25
CA HIS A 256 -1.03 22.17 15.38
C HIS A 256 0.04 21.21 14.80
N VAL A 257 0.45 20.17 15.55
CA VAL A 257 1.33 19.11 15.03
C VAL A 257 0.74 18.41 13.79
N LYS A 258 -0.60 18.35 13.66
CA LYS A 258 -1.29 17.74 12.53
C LYS A 258 -1.49 18.70 11.35
N ASN A 259 -1.56 20.01 11.63
CA ASN A 259 -1.78 21.08 10.66
C ASN A 259 -0.91 22.29 11.06
N PRO A 260 0.33 22.39 10.55
CA PRO A 260 1.31 23.39 10.97
C PRO A 260 1.05 24.77 10.34
N ILE A 261 -0.08 25.38 10.74
CA ILE A 261 -0.64 26.60 10.13
C ILE A 261 -0.32 27.92 10.86
N PHE A 262 0.53 27.90 11.89
CA PHE A 262 0.92 29.07 12.70
C PHE A 262 2.44 29.23 12.82
N ASN A 263 2.90 30.48 12.81
CA ASN A 263 4.17 30.85 13.42
C ASN A 263 3.97 30.91 14.94
N ILE A 264 4.62 30.01 15.67
CA ILE A 264 4.43 29.86 17.13
C ILE A 264 4.74 31.15 17.89
N ASN A 265 5.73 31.94 17.46
CA ASN A 265 6.10 33.18 18.12
C ASN A 265 5.01 34.27 17.96
N GLU A 266 4.43 34.39 16.76
CA GLU A 266 3.37 35.36 16.47
C GLU A 266 2.04 34.98 17.11
N LEU A 267 1.76 33.67 17.21
CA LEU A 267 0.64 33.17 17.99
C LEU A 267 0.79 33.57 19.46
N TRP A 268 1.98 33.43 20.06
CA TRP A 268 2.23 33.85 21.44
C TRP A 268 2.15 35.38 21.65
N VAL A 269 2.50 36.19 20.64
CA VAL A 269 2.23 37.63 20.66
C VAL A 269 0.72 37.89 20.62
N SER A 270 -0.04 37.18 19.77
CA SER A 270 -1.49 37.32 19.68
C SER A 270 -2.19 36.94 20.98
N VAL A 271 -1.77 35.84 21.63
CA VAL A 271 -2.28 35.41 22.94
C VAL A 271 -1.95 36.43 24.03
N ARG A 272 -0.73 36.98 24.04
CA ARG A 272 -0.34 38.04 24.99
C ARG A 272 -1.19 39.30 24.79
N ASN A 273 -1.40 39.72 23.55
CA ASN A 273 -2.23 40.89 23.25
C ASN A 273 -3.68 40.71 23.69
N VAL A 274 -4.26 39.51 23.53
CA VAL A 274 -5.61 39.18 24.04
C VAL A 274 -5.65 39.12 25.56
N ALA A 275 -4.59 38.63 26.22
CA ALA A 275 -4.45 38.65 27.67
C ALA A 275 -4.30 40.06 28.26
N GLU A 276 -3.56 40.95 27.59
CA GLU A 276 -3.31 42.33 28.03
C GLU A 276 -4.45 43.29 27.69
N THR A 277 -5.16 43.08 26.58
CA THR A 277 -6.20 44.01 26.08
C THR A 277 -7.63 43.47 26.14
N GLY A 278 -7.81 42.23 26.61
CA GLY A 278 -9.10 41.56 26.75
C GLY A 278 -9.72 41.11 25.41
N LEU A 279 -10.98 40.69 25.47
CA LEU A 279 -11.70 40.10 24.33
C LEU A 279 -12.25 41.15 23.37
N ARG A 280 -11.35 41.76 22.61
CA ARG A 280 -11.68 42.79 21.63
C ARG A 280 -12.50 42.25 20.46
N TRP A 281 -13.05 43.17 19.67
CA TRP A 281 -13.74 42.83 18.41
C TRP A 281 -12.75 42.89 17.25
N ASP A 282 -11.78 41.98 17.26
CA ASP A 282 -10.73 41.86 16.25
C ASP A 282 -10.47 40.39 15.85
N ARG A 283 -9.57 40.23 14.87
CA ARG A 283 -9.21 38.95 14.27
C ARG A 283 -8.29 38.12 15.18
N GLU A 284 -7.44 38.79 15.96
CA GLU A 284 -6.56 38.18 16.95
C GLU A 284 -7.37 37.51 18.07
N THR A 285 -8.38 38.21 18.61
CA THR A 285 -9.33 37.63 19.57
C THR A 285 -10.15 36.49 18.93
N CYS A 286 -10.57 36.62 17.68
CA CYS A 286 -11.28 35.55 16.97
C CYS A 286 -10.42 34.28 16.86
N LEU A 287 -9.14 34.42 16.49
CA LEU A 287 -8.20 33.30 16.39
C LEU A 287 -8.02 32.59 17.74
N VAL A 288 -7.70 33.35 18.79
CA VAL A 288 -7.45 32.79 20.13
C VAL A 288 -8.69 32.07 20.66
N LEU A 289 -9.89 32.63 20.45
CA LEU A 289 -11.15 31.97 20.84
C LEU A 289 -11.42 30.67 20.07
N LEU A 290 -11.10 30.60 18.77
CA LEU A 290 -11.22 29.36 17.99
C LEU A 290 -10.22 28.28 18.47
N ILE A 291 -8.98 28.69 18.77
CA ILE A 291 -7.96 27.81 19.37
C ILE A 291 -8.46 27.26 20.71
N CYS A 292 -8.99 28.11 21.59
CA CYS A 292 -9.58 27.68 22.86
C CYS A 292 -10.79 26.73 22.65
N ALA A 293 -11.67 27.03 21.69
CA ALA A 293 -12.85 26.19 21.39
C ALA A 293 -12.44 24.77 20.97
N ILE A 294 -11.47 24.63 20.07
CA ILE A 294 -10.94 23.32 19.61
C ILE A 294 -10.17 22.62 20.74
N SER A 295 -9.35 23.37 21.49
CA SER A 295 -8.53 22.82 22.57
C SER A 295 -9.36 22.21 23.70
N VAL A 296 -10.50 22.83 24.06
CA VAL A 296 -11.44 22.27 25.06
C VAL A 296 -12.02 20.92 24.61
N LEU A 297 -12.19 20.70 23.30
CA LEU A 297 -12.61 19.40 22.74
C LEU A 297 -11.45 18.40 22.64
N SER A 298 -10.22 18.89 22.48
CA SER A 298 -9.02 18.07 22.26
C SER A 298 -8.25 17.69 23.53
N ALA A 299 -8.59 18.28 24.69
CA ALA A 299 -7.95 18.00 25.96
C ALA A 299 -8.16 16.53 26.40
N ARG A 300 -7.09 15.88 26.89
CA ARG A 300 -7.10 14.47 27.30
C ARG A 300 -8.26 14.14 28.25
N ILE A 301 -8.81 12.92 28.11
CA ILE A 301 -9.80 12.38 29.04
C ILE A 301 -9.04 11.93 30.29
N GLY A 302 -9.21 12.66 31.40
CA GLY A 302 -8.64 12.29 32.70
C GLY A 302 -7.86 13.39 33.42
N GLU A 303 -7.37 14.42 32.72
CA GLU A 303 -6.71 15.57 33.36
C GLU A 303 -7.74 16.61 33.82
N GLU A 304 -7.71 16.94 35.11
CA GLU A 304 -8.53 18.00 35.71
C GLU A 304 -7.94 19.38 35.35
N ILE A 305 -8.67 20.16 34.56
CA ILE A 305 -8.41 21.61 34.41
C ILE A 305 -8.98 22.32 35.66
N HIS A 306 -8.33 22.07 36.80
CA HIS A 306 -8.59 22.57 38.16
C HIS A 306 -9.96 22.24 38.81
N PRO A 307 -10.05 22.22 40.16
CA PRO A 307 -11.16 21.63 40.88
C PRO A 307 -12.37 22.56 40.98
N GLY A 308 -13.40 22.26 40.19
CA GLY A 308 -14.70 22.92 40.25
C GLY A 308 -15.49 22.71 38.96
N TYR A 309 -16.80 22.47 39.09
CA TYR A 309 -17.76 22.23 37.99
C TYR A 309 -17.67 20.85 37.32
N SER A 310 -18.84 20.26 37.07
CA SER A 310 -18.99 18.80 36.93
C SER A 310 -18.95 18.24 35.49
N LYS A 311 -18.60 16.94 35.43
CA LYS A 311 -18.72 15.93 34.36
C LYS A 311 -19.24 16.37 32.98
N HIS A 312 -18.35 16.28 31.98
CA HIS A 312 -18.50 16.19 30.50
C HIS A 312 -19.50 17.09 29.75
N ARG A 313 -20.74 17.28 30.23
CA ARG A 313 -21.74 18.19 29.64
C ARG A 313 -21.28 19.67 29.66
N SER A 314 -20.24 19.99 30.44
CA SER A 314 -19.58 21.29 30.51
C SER A 314 -18.56 21.54 29.39
N ARG A 315 -17.84 20.53 28.87
CA ARG A 315 -16.79 20.74 27.84
C ARG A 315 -17.39 21.20 26.51
N LEU A 316 -18.38 20.50 25.98
CA LEU A 316 -19.08 20.90 24.75
C LEU A 316 -19.74 22.28 24.88
N ASN A 317 -20.42 22.57 26.00
CA ASN A 317 -21.02 23.88 26.23
C ASN A 317 -19.98 25.01 26.33
N ARG A 318 -18.80 24.75 26.90
CA ARG A 318 -17.69 25.73 26.99
C ARG A 318 -17.01 25.94 25.65
N ALA A 319 -16.80 24.86 24.89
CA ALA A 319 -16.27 24.92 23.53
C ALA A 319 -17.23 25.65 22.57
N GLU A 320 -18.54 25.37 22.66
CA GLU A 320 -19.61 26.09 21.95
C GLU A 320 -19.69 27.55 22.38
N LEU A 321 -19.45 27.90 23.65
CA LEU A 321 -19.39 29.29 24.08
C LEU A 321 -18.19 30.03 23.46
N TYR A 322 -16.98 29.48 23.55
CA TYR A 322 -15.80 30.05 22.88
C TYR A 322 -16.02 30.17 21.36
N PHE A 323 -16.61 29.14 20.74
CA PHE A 323 -16.96 29.16 19.33
C PHE A 323 -18.01 30.22 18.99
N GLN A 324 -19.07 30.39 19.78
CA GLN A 324 -20.07 31.44 19.57
C GLN A 324 -19.46 32.84 19.74
N MET A 325 -18.54 33.02 20.70
CA MET A 325 -17.81 34.28 20.88
C MET A 325 -16.87 34.57 19.69
N ALA A 326 -16.25 33.54 19.10
CA ALA A 326 -15.49 33.66 17.85
C ALA A 326 -16.39 33.89 16.62
N GLN A 327 -17.48 33.15 16.49
CA GLN A 327 -18.44 33.21 15.38
C GLN A 327 -19.12 34.58 15.30
N ARG A 328 -19.37 35.23 16.45
CA ARG A 328 -19.78 36.65 16.49
C ARG A 328 -18.77 37.56 15.77
N ARG A 329 -17.46 37.30 15.91
CA ARG A 329 -16.36 38.07 15.31
C ARG A 329 -16.02 37.66 13.87
N ILE A 330 -16.36 36.44 13.45
CA ILE A 330 -15.96 35.86 12.15
C ILE A 330 -16.46 36.68 10.94
N GLY A 331 -17.54 37.45 11.08
CA GLY A 331 -18.09 38.29 10.01
C GLY A 331 -17.11 39.35 9.49
N MET A 332 -16.14 39.80 10.30
CA MET A 332 -15.07 40.71 9.86
C MET A 332 -14.06 40.03 8.92
N LEU A 333 -13.93 38.71 9.03
CA LEU A 333 -12.94 37.93 8.30
C LEU A 333 -13.41 37.54 6.90
N TYR A 334 -14.73 37.60 6.66
CA TYR A 334 -15.36 37.16 5.41
C TYR A 334 -14.83 37.86 4.15
N HIS A 335 -14.46 39.14 4.28
CA HIS A 335 -13.92 39.98 3.20
C HIS A 335 -12.41 40.21 3.31
N SER A 336 -11.76 39.59 4.31
CA SER A 336 -10.35 39.79 4.61
C SER A 336 -9.49 38.70 3.98
N ASN A 337 -8.71 39.04 2.94
CA ASN A 337 -7.67 38.18 2.39
C ASN A 337 -6.36 38.41 3.18
N CYS A 338 -6.35 38.00 4.45
CA CYS A 338 -5.13 38.00 5.28
C CYS A 338 -4.92 36.61 5.92
N LEU A 339 -3.66 36.24 6.21
CA LEU A 339 -3.31 34.91 6.74
C LEU A 339 -4.12 34.56 7.99
N MET A 340 -4.27 35.52 8.91
CA MET A 340 -5.09 35.43 10.12
C MET A 340 -6.57 35.08 9.82
N ALA A 341 -7.14 35.61 8.74
CA ALA A 341 -8.53 35.32 8.35
C ALA A 341 -8.67 33.91 7.78
N ALA A 342 -7.73 33.47 6.94
CA ALA A 342 -7.69 32.10 6.43
C ALA A 342 -7.48 31.07 7.57
N GLN A 343 -6.58 31.36 8.51
CA GLN A 343 -6.37 30.56 9.73
C GLN A 343 -7.66 30.46 10.56
N CYS A 344 -8.37 31.57 10.79
CA CYS A 344 -9.65 31.56 11.50
C CYS A 344 -10.74 30.77 10.75
N SER A 345 -10.83 30.88 9.42
CA SER A 345 -11.78 30.09 8.63
C SER A 345 -11.45 28.59 8.70
N PHE A 346 -10.17 28.22 8.64
CA PHE A 346 -9.71 26.84 8.79
C PHE A 346 -10.01 26.29 10.19
N LEU A 347 -9.69 27.04 11.26
CA LEU A 347 -10.03 26.63 12.62
C LEU A 347 -11.55 26.55 12.84
N THR A 348 -12.33 27.44 12.23
CA THR A 348 -13.79 27.36 12.22
C THR A 348 -14.25 26.05 11.59
N ALA A 349 -13.62 25.64 10.49
CA ALA A 349 -13.89 24.37 9.83
C ALA A 349 -13.51 23.16 10.70
N VAL A 350 -12.34 23.18 11.34
CA VAL A 350 -11.89 22.15 12.30
C VAL A 350 -12.85 22.04 13.50
N TYR A 351 -13.34 23.16 14.04
CA TYR A 351 -14.33 23.15 15.10
C TYR A 351 -15.67 22.54 14.63
N LEU A 352 -16.16 22.95 13.47
CA LEU A 352 -17.41 22.43 12.90
C LEU A 352 -17.29 20.94 12.56
N MET A 353 -16.11 20.48 12.11
CA MET A 353 -15.81 19.08 11.85
C MET A 353 -15.79 18.26 13.15
N THR A 354 -15.06 18.71 14.17
CA THR A 354 -15.00 18.06 15.50
C THR A 354 -16.33 18.07 16.25
N THR A 355 -17.29 18.90 15.84
CA THR A 355 -18.68 18.90 16.33
C THR A 355 -19.69 18.27 15.35
N PHE A 356 -19.21 17.51 14.35
CA PHE A 356 -20.00 16.78 13.34
C PHE A 356 -20.95 17.64 12.48
N ARG A 357 -20.72 18.96 12.39
CA ARG A 357 -21.44 19.88 11.50
C ARG A 357 -20.82 19.88 10.09
N ILE A 358 -20.72 18.69 9.48
CA ILE A 358 -19.92 18.40 8.27
C ILE A 358 -20.16 19.40 7.13
N MET A 359 -21.41 19.70 6.78
CA MET A 359 -21.72 20.65 5.69
C MET A 359 -21.33 22.10 6.01
N ALA A 360 -21.26 22.48 7.28
CA ALA A 360 -20.76 23.79 7.70
C ALA A 360 -19.22 23.81 7.76
N ALA A 361 -18.60 22.69 8.18
CA ALA A 361 -17.17 22.49 8.15
C ALA A 361 -16.61 22.57 6.73
N TRP A 362 -17.20 21.84 5.77
CA TRP A 362 -16.81 21.91 4.36
C TRP A 362 -16.88 23.33 3.79
N LYS A 363 -17.97 24.06 4.07
CA LYS A 363 -18.10 25.48 3.66
C LYS A 363 -16.98 26.36 4.24
N ALA A 364 -16.59 26.11 5.49
CA ALA A 364 -15.52 26.86 6.16
C ALA A 364 -14.11 26.47 5.65
N PHE A 365 -13.85 25.20 5.33
CA PHE A 365 -12.61 24.77 4.67
C PHE A 365 -12.49 25.39 3.26
N SER A 366 -13.59 25.37 2.48
CA SER A 366 -13.63 25.97 1.15
C SER A 366 -13.45 27.50 1.19
N GLN A 367 -14.00 28.17 2.21
CA GLN A 367 -13.74 29.60 2.48
C GLN A 367 -12.27 29.84 2.84
N ALA A 368 -11.68 29.02 3.71
CA ALA A 368 -10.27 29.13 4.11
C ALA A 368 -9.33 28.95 2.91
N GLY A 369 -9.54 27.91 2.10
CA GLY A 369 -8.80 27.69 0.86
C GLY A 369 -8.94 28.85 -0.13
N SER A 370 -10.15 29.42 -0.26
CA SER A 370 -10.38 30.59 -1.12
C SER A 370 -9.63 31.84 -0.62
N GLN A 371 -9.51 32.03 0.70
CA GLN A 371 -8.71 33.10 1.30
C GLN A 371 -7.20 32.88 1.13
N CYS A 372 -6.73 31.63 1.21
CA CYS A 372 -5.34 31.26 0.89
C CYS A 372 -4.99 31.54 -0.58
N VAL A 373 -5.88 31.20 -1.52
CA VAL A 373 -5.68 31.57 -2.93
C VAL A 373 -5.64 33.09 -3.10
N GLY A 374 -6.53 33.83 -2.42
CA GLY A 374 -6.50 35.29 -2.42
C GLY A 374 -5.20 35.91 -1.88
N LEU A 375 -4.58 35.28 -0.88
CA LEU A 375 -3.26 35.65 -0.35
C LEU A 375 -2.14 35.40 -1.36
N LEU A 376 -2.06 34.18 -1.90
CA LEU A 376 -1.02 33.79 -2.86
C LEU A 376 -1.07 34.66 -4.13
N VAL A 377 -2.26 35.09 -4.56
CA VAL A 377 -2.43 36.10 -5.63
C VAL A 377 -2.00 37.50 -5.19
N ALA A 378 -2.44 37.98 -4.01
CA ALA A 378 -2.15 39.34 -3.55
C ALA A 378 -0.69 39.57 -3.15
N GLY A 379 0.01 38.55 -2.65
CA GLY A 379 1.43 38.60 -2.28
C GLY A 379 2.39 38.57 -3.48
N GLY A 380 1.88 38.52 -4.71
CA GLY A 380 2.70 38.43 -5.91
C GLY A 380 3.34 37.05 -6.16
N SER A 381 3.19 36.10 -5.22
CA SER A 381 3.57 34.69 -5.36
C SER A 381 2.87 34.03 -6.55
N LEU A 382 1.69 34.51 -6.96
CA LEU A 382 1.03 34.17 -8.23
C LEU A 382 0.99 35.39 -9.18
N ASP A 383 0.92 35.14 -10.49
CA ASP A 383 0.58 36.16 -11.51
C ASP A 383 -0.94 36.37 -11.66
N GLU A 384 -1.37 37.30 -12.52
CA GLU A 384 -2.80 37.59 -12.78
C GLU A 384 -3.54 36.38 -13.41
N GLU A 385 -2.81 35.37 -13.89
CA GLU A 385 -3.34 34.10 -14.43
C GLU A 385 -3.30 32.95 -13.39
N GLY A 386 -2.71 33.16 -12.21
CA GLY A 386 -2.67 32.19 -11.11
C GLY A 386 -1.45 31.25 -11.09
N ARG A 387 -0.32 31.61 -11.72
CA ARG A 387 0.91 30.79 -11.75
C ARG A 387 1.98 31.24 -10.76
N ALA A 388 2.66 30.28 -10.13
CA ALA A 388 3.73 30.53 -9.16
C ALA A 388 4.93 31.29 -9.76
N LYS A 389 5.29 32.44 -9.17
CA LYS A 389 6.50 33.20 -9.51
C LYS A 389 7.72 32.66 -8.75
N SER A 390 8.89 32.73 -9.39
CA SER A 390 10.16 32.31 -8.79
C SER A 390 10.61 33.23 -7.64
N PRO A 391 11.24 32.73 -6.55
CA PRO A 391 11.48 33.51 -5.31
C PRO A 391 12.52 34.64 -5.37
N GLU A 392 12.96 35.09 -6.55
CA GLU A 392 14.14 35.96 -6.70
C GLU A 392 13.82 37.46 -6.87
N THR A 393 12.55 37.86 -6.72
CA THR A 393 12.11 39.26 -6.78
C THR A 393 11.18 39.60 -5.63
N GLU A 394 11.55 40.66 -4.89
CA GLU A 394 10.75 41.38 -3.86
C GLU A 394 10.54 40.71 -2.49
N GLY A 395 11.56 40.78 -1.64
CA GLY A 395 11.43 41.26 -0.25
C GLY A 395 10.64 40.47 0.80
N MET A 396 9.89 39.42 0.44
CA MET A 396 9.15 38.59 1.39
C MET A 396 10.07 37.63 2.16
N SER A 397 9.71 37.34 3.42
CA SER A 397 10.46 36.36 4.21
C SER A 397 10.08 34.94 3.79
N VAL A 398 11.09 34.07 3.61
CA VAL A 398 10.90 32.67 3.18
C VAL A 398 10.00 31.88 4.15
N GLY A 399 9.88 32.31 5.41
CA GLY A 399 9.01 31.66 6.40
C GLY A 399 7.52 31.94 6.22
N ASP A 400 7.15 33.11 5.69
CA ASP A 400 5.74 33.52 5.57
C ASP A 400 5.08 32.79 4.38
N GLN A 401 5.80 32.67 3.26
CA GLN A 401 5.37 31.90 2.10
C GLN A 401 5.14 30.41 2.44
N GLN A 402 6.07 29.79 3.19
CA GLN A 402 5.91 28.40 3.63
C GLN A 402 4.68 28.20 4.54
N LEU A 403 4.30 29.23 5.29
CA LEU A 403 3.13 29.20 6.17
C LEU A 403 1.81 29.33 5.41
N GLU A 404 1.77 30.19 4.38
CA GLU A 404 0.64 30.31 3.46
C GLU A 404 0.42 29.02 2.66
N GLU A 405 1.49 28.42 2.13
CA GLU A 405 1.45 27.13 1.44
C GLU A 405 0.99 26.00 2.39
N SER A 406 1.54 25.92 3.60
CA SER A 406 1.14 24.94 4.63
C SER A 406 -0.35 25.01 4.97
N LEU A 407 -0.89 26.23 5.15
CA LEU A 407 -2.31 26.44 5.39
C LEU A 407 -3.16 26.06 4.18
N TYR A 408 -2.75 26.40 2.96
CA TYR A 408 -3.46 26.00 1.73
C TYR A 408 -3.54 24.47 1.60
N TRP A 409 -2.42 23.76 1.77
CA TRP A 409 -2.39 22.29 1.71
C TRP A 409 -3.20 21.65 2.84
N SER A 410 -3.20 22.24 4.04
CA SER A 410 -4.07 21.80 5.14
C SER A 410 -5.56 21.97 4.78
N CYS A 411 -5.94 23.11 4.18
CA CYS A 411 -7.31 23.35 3.71
C CYS A 411 -7.74 22.32 2.65
N LEU A 412 -6.89 22.09 1.63
CA LEU A 412 -7.19 21.16 0.54
C LEU A 412 -7.28 19.71 1.04
N LYS A 413 -6.36 19.28 1.91
CA LYS A 413 -6.37 17.96 2.55
C LYS A 413 -7.69 17.73 3.29
N SER A 414 -8.08 18.64 4.19
CA SER A 414 -9.31 18.47 4.97
C SER A 414 -10.59 18.71 4.18
N GLU A 415 -10.55 19.46 3.08
CA GLU A 415 -11.66 19.48 2.12
C GLU A 415 -11.81 18.15 1.37
N LEU A 416 -10.71 17.49 0.98
CA LEU A 416 -10.74 16.18 0.33
C LEU A 416 -11.20 15.07 1.29
N GLU A 417 -10.72 15.08 2.53
CA GLU A 417 -11.15 14.14 3.59
C GLU A 417 -12.69 14.17 3.76
N LEU A 418 -13.30 15.36 3.82
CA LEU A 418 -14.76 15.50 3.89
C LEU A 418 -15.52 15.18 2.60
N ARG A 419 -14.84 15.13 1.44
CA ARG A 419 -15.44 14.74 0.15
C ARG A 419 -15.44 13.22 -0.05
N THR A 420 -14.56 12.48 0.63
CA THR A 420 -14.45 11.01 0.51
C THR A 420 -15.44 10.22 1.37
N ASP A 421 -16.18 10.86 2.29
CA ASP A 421 -17.12 10.23 3.24
C ASP A 421 -18.44 9.67 2.62
N THR A 422 -18.40 9.21 1.36
CA THR A 422 -19.48 8.43 0.71
C THR A 422 -19.16 6.93 0.59
N MET A 423 -17.98 6.50 1.07
CA MET A 423 -17.65 5.09 1.31
C MET A 423 -18.12 4.64 2.69
N THR A 424 -18.01 3.34 3.00
CA THR A 424 -18.50 2.74 4.26
C THR A 424 -18.07 3.54 5.50
N THR A 425 -19.00 4.24 6.13
CA THR A 425 -18.69 5.11 7.28
C THR A 425 -18.78 4.32 8.58
N PHE A 426 -17.76 4.44 9.42
CA PHE A 426 -17.71 3.78 10.72
C PHE A 426 -17.93 4.78 11.86
N THR A 427 -18.65 4.38 12.91
CA THR A 427 -18.79 5.14 14.16
C THR A 427 -18.44 4.26 15.36
N SER A 428 -17.36 4.62 16.06
CA SER A 428 -16.99 3.92 17.29
C SER A 428 -17.99 4.21 18.41
N LEU A 429 -18.38 3.17 19.13
CA LEU A 429 -19.17 3.26 20.35
C LEU A 429 -18.25 3.58 21.54
N SER A 430 -18.63 4.59 22.34
CA SER A 430 -17.95 4.85 23.61
C SER A 430 -18.12 3.66 24.57
N LYS A 431 -17.19 3.52 25.51
CA LYS A 431 -17.17 2.43 26.51
C LYS A 431 -18.35 2.49 27.50
N ASP A 432 -19.13 3.57 27.49
CA ASP A 432 -20.35 3.72 28.28
C ASP A 432 -21.45 2.80 27.73
N HIS A 433 -21.80 1.77 28.52
CA HIS A 433 -22.50 0.55 28.11
C HIS A 433 -23.97 0.67 27.61
N GLU A 434 -24.46 1.86 27.23
CA GLU A 434 -25.88 2.08 26.89
C GLU A 434 -26.20 2.01 25.39
N SER A 435 -25.23 2.14 24.48
CA SER A 435 -25.49 2.08 23.04
C SER A 435 -25.24 0.70 22.42
N SER A 436 -26.28 0.11 21.84
CA SER A 436 -26.18 -1.12 21.02
C SER A 436 -25.53 -0.86 19.66
N PRO A 437 -24.82 -1.84 19.08
CA PRO A 437 -24.35 -1.78 17.70
C PRO A 437 -25.49 -1.64 16.69
N SER A 438 -25.19 -1.03 15.55
CA SER A 438 -26.11 -0.93 14.41
C SER A 438 -25.39 -0.97 13.07
N ILE A 439 -26.01 -1.61 12.09
CA ILE A 439 -25.60 -1.59 10.69
C ILE A 439 -26.77 -0.99 9.91
N SER A 440 -26.50 0.04 9.13
CA SER A 440 -27.50 0.73 8.33
C SER A 440 -27.04 0.84 6.88
N PHE A 441 -27.88 0.45 5.94
CA PHE A 441 -27.60 0.51 4.50
C PHE A 441 -28.84 1.04 3.76
N ASP A 442 -28.64 1.57 2.56
CA ASP A 442 -29.72 1.91 1.65
C ASP A 442 -29.49 1.15 0.34
N PRO A 443 -30.34 0.17 -0.04
CA PRO A 443 -30.17 -0.60 -1.27
C PRO A 443 -30.15 0.24 -2.55
N GLU A 444 -30.71 1.47 -2.54
CA GLU A 444 -30.62 2.39 -3.68
C GLU A 444 -29.28 3.13 -3.74
N HIS A 445 -28.51 3.18 -2.64
CA HIS A 445 -27.22 3.87 -2.54
C HIS A 445 -26.05 2.96 -2.95
N THR A 446 -26.05 2.57 -4.23
CA THR A 446 -24.95 1.79 -4.83
C THR A 446 -23.70 2.65 -5.09
N ILE A 447 -22.52 2.11 -4.79
CA ILE A 447 -21.21 2.74 -4.97
C ILE A 447 -20.65 2.52 -6.38
N ALA A 448 -20.50 1.26 -6.79
CA ALA A 448 -19.88 0.86 -8.05
C ALA A 448 -20.25 -0.59 -8.41
N ASP A 449 -20.08 -0.95 -9.69
CA ASP A 449 -20.18 -2.32 -10.17
C ASP A 449 -19.00 -3.15 -9.62
N ILE A 450 -19.29 -4.31 -9.03
CA ILE A 450 -18.32 -5.27 -8.52
C ILE A 450 -17.80 -6.07 -9.71
N ASN A 451 -16.50 -5.93 -9.98
CA ASN A 451 -15.84 -6.71 -11.02
C ASN A 451 -15.65 -8.17 -10.56
N PRO A 452 -16.22 -9.19 -11.22
CA PRO A 452 -16.12 -10.58 -10.78
C PRO A 452 -14.68 -11.09 -10.62
N LEU A 453 -13.73 -10.49 -11.35
CA LEU A 453 -12.30 -10.84 -11.32
C LEU A 453 -11.63 -10.64 -9.95
N ILE A 454 -12.31 -10.07 -8.95
CA ILE A 454 -11.83 -10.06 -7.55
C ILE A 454 -11.90 -11.43 -6.85
N TYR A 455 -12.57 -12.42 -7.45
CA TYR A 455 -12.64 -13.80 -6.96
C TYR A 455 -11.70 -14.75 -7.70
N GLY A 456 -10.61 -14.22 -8.27
CA GLY A 456 -9.63 -15.01 -9.01
C GLY A 456 -8.82 -15.96 -8.13
N GLY A 457 -8.24 -16.97 -8.76
CA GLY A 457 -7.30 -17.91 -8.15
C GLY A 457 -5.87 -17.68 -8.61
N PHE A 458 -4.91 -18.24 -7.89
CA PHE A 458 -3.50 -18.26 -8.29
C PHE A 458 -2.98 -19.70 -8.20
N THR A 459 -2.14 -20.11 -9.15
CA THR A 459 -1.46 -21.39 -9.20
C THR A 459 -0.01 -21.20 -9.60
N GLU A 460 0.92 -21.65 -8.77
CA GLU A 460 2.36 -21.67 -9.03
C GLU A 460 2.90 -23.10 -9.10
N HIS A 461 3.98 -23.29 -9.85
CA HIS A 461 4.88 -24.45 -9.72
C HIS A 461 5.67 -24.40 -8.39
N MET A 462 4.93 -24.47 -7.28
CA MET A 462 5.40 -24.45 -5.89
C MET A 462 4.75 -25.62 -5.14
N GLY A 463 5.52 -26.28 -4.27
CA GLY A 463 5.02 -27.35 -3.40
C GLY A 463 4.19 -28.40 -4.15
N ARG A 464 2.97 -28.64 -3.67
CA ARG A 464 1.97 -29.51 -4.32
C ARG A 464 0.83 -28.74 -5.00
N CYS A 465 0.99 -27.48 -5.40
CA CYS A 465 -0.10 -26.75 -6.05
C CYS A 465 -0.44 -27.37 -7.42
N ILE A 466 0.57 -27.55 -8.28
CA ILE A 466 0.44 -28.28 -9.54
C ILE A 466 0.41 -29.79 -9.30
N TYR A 467 1.56 -30.36 -8.92
CA TYR A 467 1.78 -31.81 -8.85
C TYR A 467 1.23 -32.39 -7.54
N GLY A 468 0.25 -33.30 -7.65
CA GLY A 468 -0.50 -33.81 -6.50
C GLY A 468 -1.55 -32.83 -5.95
N GLY A 469 -1.75 -31.67 -6.62
CA GLY A 469 -2.82 -30.72 -6.38
C GLY A 469 -3.83 -30.76 -7.52
N ILE A 470 -3.69 -29.86 -8.50
CA ILE A 470 -4.57 -29.86 -9.68
C ILE A 470 -4.28 -31.01 -10.66
N TYR A 471 -3.05 -31.55 -10.69
CA TYR A 471 -2.58 -32.51 -11.68
C TYR A 471 -1.90 -33.72 -11.01
N GLU A 472 -2.47 -34.91 -11.22
CA GLU A 472 -2.02 -36.17 -10.63
C GLU A 472 -2.43 -37.36 -11.55
N PRO A 473 -1.80 -37.55 -12.72
CA PRO A 473 -2.25 -38.52 -13.72
C PRO A 473 -2.26 -39.98 -13.21
N ASP A 474 -1.33 -40.34 -12.34
CA ASP A 474 -1.20 -41.69 -11.77
C ASP A 474 -1.94 -41.85 -10.43
N ASN A 475 -3.00 -41.06 -10.16
CA ASN A 475 -3.76 -41.13 -8.91
C ASN A 475 -4.40 -42.53 -8.71
N ALA A 476 -3.93 -43.24 -7.69
CA ALA A 476 -4.33 -44.63 -7.40
C ALA A 476 -5.83 -44.81 -7.04
N HIS A 477 -6.54 -43.71 -6.75
CA HIS A 477 -7.97 -43.71 -6.39
C HIS A 477 -8.88 -43.30 -7.55
N SER A 478 -8.35 -43.17 -8.78
CA SER A 478 -9.11 -42.79 -9.99
C SER A 478 -9.81 -41.42 -9.88
N LEU A 479 -9.20 -40.47 -9.17
CA LEU A 479 -9.72 -39.11 -9.03
C LEU A 479 -9.36 -38.18 -10.20
N SER A 480 -8.50 -38.64 -11.11
CA SER A 480 -8.00 -37.86 -12.25
C SER A 480 -8.69 -38.24 -13.56
N ASP A 481 -8.88 -37.26 -14.44
CA ASP A 481 -9.42 -37.47 -15.78
C ASP A 481 -8.37 -38.04 -16.75
N GLU A 482 -8.76 -38.24 -18.01
CA GLU A 482 -7.87 -38.72 -19.10
C GLU A 482 -6.70 -37.77 -19.42
N ASN A 483 -6.79 -36.51 -19.00
CA ASN A 483 -5.72 -35.52 -19.15
C ASN A 483 -4.79 -35.47 -17.93
N GLY A 484 -5.15 -36.13 -16.83
CA GLY A 484 -4.46 -36.15 -15.54
C GLY A 484 -4.90 -35.06 -14.55
N LEU A 485 -5.96 -34.32 -14.86
CA LEU A 485 -6.53 -33.28 -14.00
C LEU A 485 -7.41 -33.90 -12.91
N ARG A 486 -7.26 -33.46 -11.66
CA ARG A 486 -8.09 -33.98 -10.56
C ARG A 486 -9.52 -33.45 -10.59
N THR A 487 -10.45 -34.36 -10.86
CA THR A 487 -11.87 -34.08 -11.06
C THR A 487 -12.57 -33.58 -9.79
N ASP A 488 -12.13 -34.02 -8.61
CA ASP A 488 -12.65 -33.59 -7.31
C ASP A 488 -12.18 -32.17 -6.94
N VAL A 489 -10.93 -31.84 -7.26
CA VAL A 489 -10.38 -30.47 -7.18
C VAL A 489 -11.10 -29.54 -8.16
N VAL A 490 -11.24 -29.95 -9.43
CA VAL A 490 -12.01 -29.22 -10.47
C VAL A 490 -13.43 -28.92 -9.99
N LYS A 491 -14.12 -29.90 -9.37
CA LYS A 491 -15.46 -29.71 -8.81
C LYS A 491 -15.47 -28.62 -7.73
N CYS A 492 -14.53 -28.64 -6.80
CA CYS A 492 -14.47 -27.65 -5.71
C CYS A 492 -14.12 -26.24 -6.21
N ILE A 493 -13.28 -26.12 -7.25
CA ILE A 493 -12.97 -24.83 -7.90
C ILE A 493 -14.18 -24.30 -8.70
N LYS A 494 -14.95 -25.18 -9.35
CA LYS A 494 -16.23 -24.83 -10.00
C LYS A 494 -17.29 -24.34 -9.01
N GLU A 495 -17.35 -24.93 -7.81
CA GLU A 495 -18.22 -24.45 -6.72
C GLU A 495 -17.88 -23.01 -6.31
N LEU A 496 -16.59 -22.63 -6.33
CA LEU A 496 -16.09 -21.27 -6.05
C LEU A 496 -16.24 -20.26 -7.21
N GLN A 497 -16.74 -20.69 -8.39
CA GLN A 497 -16.97 -19.83 -9.55
C GLN A 497 -15.76 -18.95 -9.95
N VAL A 498 -14.54 -19.46 -9.79
CA VAL A 498 -13.28 -18.72 -10.02
C VAL A 498 -13.21 -18.23 -11.48
N PRO A 499 -13.22 -16.91 -11.75
CA PRO A 499 -13.38 -16.39 -13.12
C PRO A 499 -12.05 -16.13 -13.83
N VAL A 500 -10.93 -16.14 -13.11
CA VAL A 500 -9.57 -15.97 -13.66
C VAL A 500 -8.56 -16.71 -12.80
N VAL A 501 -7.53 -17.30 -13.40
CA VAL A 501 -6.41 -17.92 -12.65
C VAL A 501 -5.04 -17.43 -13.14
N ARG A 502 -4.20 -17.00 -12.19
CA ARG A 502 -2.79 -16.62 -12.39
C ARG A 502 -1.88 -17.86 -12.49
N TYR A 503 -0.96 -17.87 -13.45
CA TYR A 503 -0.02 -18.96 -13.76
C TYR A 503 1.21 -18.38 -14.52
N PRO A 504 2.42 -18.98 -14.55
CA PRO A 504 2.88 -20.21 -13.92
C PRO A 504 3.43 -20.02 -12.50
N GLY A 505 3.36 -18.80 -11.97
CA GLY A 505 3.85 -18.53 -10.63
C GLY A 505 4.00 -17.05 -10.31
N GLY A 506 4.42 -16.84 -9.07
CA GLY A 506 5.20 -15.70 -8.66
C GLY A 506 6.67 -16.00 -8.92
N ASN A 507 7.43 -16.40 -7.90
CA ASN A 507 8.89 -16.49 -7.95
C ASN A 507 9.42 -17.48 -9.02
N PHE A 508 8.73 -18.60 -9.23
CA PHE A 508 9.05 -19.59 -10.28
C PHE A 508 9.19 -18.96 -11.67
N CYS A 509 8.35 -17.97 -12.00
CA CYS A 509 8.28 -17.42 -13.35
C CYS A 509 9.60 -16.77 -13.81
N ALA A 510 10.44 -16.29 -12.89
CA ALA A 510 11.70 -15.60 -13.19
C ALA A 510 12.80 -16.52 -13.78
N THR A 511 12.58 -17.84 -13.73
CA THR A 511 13.50 -18.84 -14.31
C THR A 511 12.83 -19.77 -15.32
N TYR A 512 11.50 -19.73 -15.42
CA TYR A 512 10.72 -20.59 -16.30
C TYR A 512 10.91 -20.26 -17.78
N ARG A 513 11.09 -21.31 -18.59
CA ARG A 513 11.08 -21.23 -20.06
C ARG A 513 9.83 -21.94 -20.55
N TRP A 514 8.83 -21.18 -20.96
CA TRP A 514 7.51 -21.71 -21.34
C TRP A 514 7.58 -22.75 -22.46
N GLN A 515 8.61 -22.69 -23.32
CA GLN A 515 8.86 -23.66 -24.39
C GLN A 515 9.20 -25.06 -23.86
N ASP A 516 9.73 -25.18 -22.63
CA ASP A 516 10.01 -26.47 -22.00
C ASP A 516 8.71 -27.18 -21.55
N GLY A 517 7.61 -26.43 -21.40
CA GLY A 517 6.29 -26.90 -20.94
C GLY A 517 5.24 -27.12 -22.03
N ILE A 518 5.63 -27.28 -23.29
CA ILE A 518 4.71 -27.52 -24.42
C ILE A 518 5.09 -28.76 -25.23
N GLY A 519 4.16 -29.24 -26.06
CA GLY A 519 4.40 -30.40 -26.94
C GLY A 519 4.54 -31.74 -26.19
N PRO A 520 5.13 -32.79 -26.81
CA PRO A 520 5.13 -34.15 -26.26
C PRO A 520 5.82 -34.25 -24.89
N LYS A 521 5.08 -34.70 -23.86
CA LYS A 521 5.53 -34.77 -22.46
C LYS A 521 6.82 -35.59 -22.26
N ASP A 522 7.06 -36.59 -23.10
CA ASP A 522 8.28 -37.44 -23.10
C ASP A 522 9.56 -36.70 -23.54
N LYS A 523 9.42 -35.56 -24.22
CA LYS A 523 10.53 -34.74 -24.74
C LYS A 523 10.78 -33.48 -23.91
N ARG A 524 9.90 -33.15 -22.96
CA ARG A 524 10.02 -31.97 -22.10
C ARG A 524 11.20 -32.15 -21.12
N PRO A 525 12.11 -31.16 -21.01
CA PRO A 525 13.28 -31.30 -20.16
C PRO A 525 12.93 -31.08 -18.69
N LYS A 526 13.55 -31.85 -17.80
CA LYS A 526 13.55 -31.53 -16.37
C LYS A 526 14.48 -30.34 -16.11
N ARG A 527 14.06 -29.39 -15.27
CA ARG A 527 14.85 -28.19 -14.91
C ARG A 527 15.09 -28.13 -13.40
N PRO A 528 16.23 -27.60 -12.94
CA PRO A 528 16.36 -27.19 -11.54
C PRO A 528 15.36 -26.07 -11.27
N GLU A 529 14.59 -26.20 -10.21
CA GLU A 529 13.74 -25.12 -9.70
C GLU A 529 14.58 -24.32 -8.68
N LEU A 530 14.59 -22.99 -8.79
CA LEU A 530 15.51 -22.10 -8.05
C LEU A 530 14.84 -21.24 -6.98
N ALA A 531 13.52 -21.06 -7.00
CA ALA A 531 12.81 -20.22 -6.03
C ALA A 531 12.39 -20.99 -4.75
N TRP A 532 11.97 -22.24 -4.93
CA TRP A 532 11.37 -23.12 -3.95
C TRP A 532 12.17 -24.40 -3.70
N GLU A 533 13.26 -24.59 -4.46
CA GLU A 533 14.19 -25.72 -4.45
C GLU A 533 13.60 -27.01 -5.06
N GLY A 534 14.37 -27.68 -5.92
CA GLY A 534 14.04 -29.03 -6.40
C GLY A 534 14.22 -29.22 -7.90
N THR A 535 13.26 -29.91 -8.53
CA THR A 535 13.31 -30.24 -9.97
C THR A 535 11.92 -30.18 -10.57
N GLU A 536 11.71 -29.21 -11.46
CA GLU A 536 10.50 -29.07 -12.26
C GLU A 536 10.53 -30.10 -13.41
N PRO A 537 9.53 -31.01 -13.51
CA PRO A 537 9.48 -31.99 -14.59
C PRO A 537 8.88 -31.47 -15.91
N ASN A 538 8.22 -30.31 -15.91
CA ASN A 538 7.50 -29.68 -17.03
C ASN A 538 6.37 -30.53 -17.65
N THR A 539 5.92 -31.58 -16.96
CA THR A 539 4.83 -32.47 -17.42
C THR A 539 3.45 -31.82 -17.41
N PHE A 540 3.33 -30.68 -16.74
CA PHE A 540 2.22 -29.72 -16.82
C PHE A 540 2.82 -28.38 -17.27
N GLY A 541 2.23 -27.74 -18.27
CA GLY A 541 2.70 -26.46 -18.79
C GLY A 541 1.58 -25.65 -19.44
N THR A 542 1.91 -24.83 -20.45
CA THR A 542 0.94 -23.90 -21.06
C THR A 542 -0.30 -24.63 -21.57
N ASP A 543 -0.12 -25.72 -22.33
CA ASP A 543 -1.23 -26.42 -22.98
C ASP A 543 -2.16 -27.10 -21.97
N GLU A 544 -1.60 -27.73 -20.92
CA GLU A 544 -2.39 -28.34 -19.84
C GLU A 544 -3.08 -27.29 -18.96
N PHE A 545 -2.44 -26.15 -18.70
CA PHE A 545 -3.06 -25.05 -17.96
C PHE A 545 -4.26 -24.45 -18.70
N MET A 546 -4.16 -24.25 -20.01
CA MET A 546 -5.28 -23.76 -20.84
C MET A 546 -6.44 -24.76 -20.86
N ALA A 547 -6.15 -26.07 -20.90
CA ALA A 547 -7.17 -27.11 -20.79
C ALA A 547 -7.86 -27.09 -19.42
N TRP A 548 -7.11 -26.92 -18.32
CA TRP A 548 -7.66 -26.83 -16.97
C TRP A 548 -8.51 -25.55 -16.76
N CYS A 549 -8.02 -24.38 -17.20
CA CYS A 549 -8.81 -23.13 -17.20
C CYS A 549 -10.13 -23.28 -17.95
N LYS A 550 -10.10 -23.86 -19.15
CA LYS A 550 -11.31 -24.16 -19.93
C LYS A 550 -12.25 -25.11 -19.20
N GLU A 551 -11.73 -26.14 -18.54
CA GLU A 551 -12.52 -27.10 -17.78
C GLU A 551 -13.23 -26.41 -16.61
N ILE A 552 -12.54 -25.60 -15.80
CA ILE A 552 -13.15 -24.89 -14.65
C ILE A 552 -14.01 -23.68 -15.06
N GLY A 553 -13.86 -23.16 -16.28
CA GLY A 553 -14.57 -21.99 -16.79
C GLY A 553 -13.91 -20.64 -16.46
N ALA A 554 -12.60 -20.63 -16.23
CA ALA A 554 -11.81 -19.45 -15.86
C ALA A 554 -11.00 -18.89 -17.03
N GLU A 555 -10.82 -17.57 -17.05
CA GLU A 555 -9.86 -16.90 -17.94
C GLU A 555 -8.41 -17.16 -17.49
N PRO A 556 -7.46 -17.38 -18.42
CA PRO A 556 -6.05 -17.49 -18.08
C PRO A 556 -5.40 -16.11 -17.86
N TYR A 557 -4.61 -15.99 -16.79
CA TYR A 557 -3.72 -14.84 -16.51
C TYR A 557 -2.27 -15.33 -16.45
N LEU A 558 -1.44 -14.91 -17.41
CA LEU A 558 -0.07 -15.41 -17.56
C LEU A 558 1.00 -14.42 -17.06
N CYS A 559 1.92 -14.88 -16.22
CA CYS A 559 3.06 -14.10 -15.75
C CYS A 559 4.31 -14.33 -16.64
N LEU A 560 4.84 -13.26 -17.24
CA LEU A 560 6.01 -13.33 -18.12
C LEU A 560 7.31 -13.49 -17.30
N ASN A 561 8.25 -14.29 -17.81
CA ASN A 561 9.61 -14.34 -17.27
C ASN A 561 10.36 -13.04 -17.59
N MET A 562 10.30 -12.07 -16.68
CA MET A 562 11.11 -10.84 -16.71
C MET A 562 12.38 -10.92 -15.85
N GLY A 563 12.69 -12.09 -15.30
CA GLY A 563 14.03 -12.40 -14.84
C GLY A 563 14.88 -12.83 -16.03
N THR A 564 15.31 -14.09 -16.01
CA THR A 564 16.21 -14.71 -17.00
C THR A 564 15.67 -14.80 -18.44
N GLY A 565 14.39 -14.50 -18.66
CA GLY A 565 13.73 -14.51 -19.96
C GLY A 565 13.98 -13.26 -20.79
N THR A 566 13.78 -13.38 -22.11
CA THR A 566 13.95 -12.27 -23.05
C THR A 566 12.63 -11.73 -23.57
N LEU A 567 12.65 -10.53 -24.18
CA LEU A 567 11.49 -9.99 -24.88
C LEU A 567 11.08 -10.86 -26.09
N GLU A 568 12.04 -11.56 -26.70
CA GLU A 568 11.75 -12.52 -27.78
C GLU A 568 10.95 -13.72 -27.24
N ASP A 569 11.32 -14.26 -26.07
CA ASP A 569 10.56 -15.33 -25.40
C ASP A 569 9.13 -14.90 -25.06
N ALA A 570 8.95 -13.66 -24.59
CA ALA A 570 7.64 -13.12 -24.23
C ALA A 570 6.75 -12.89 -25.46
N LEU A 571 7.28 -12.30 -26.53
CA LEU A 571 6.58 -12.13 -27.80
C LEU A 571 6.21 -13.49 -28.42
N ALA A 572 7.13 -14.46 -28.36
CA ALA A 572 6.88 -15.81 -28.82
C ALA A 572 5.75 -16.51 -28.05
N TRP A 573 5.64 -16.29 -26.73
CA TRP A 573 4.55 -16.87 -25.93
C TRP A 573 3.19 -16.23 -26.25
N VAL A 574 3.14 -14.91 -26.41
CA VAL A 574 1.91 -14.22 -26.87
C VAL A 574 1.53 -14.66 -28.28
N GLU A 575 2.49 -14.84 -29.19
CA GLU A 575 2.20 -15.38 -30.53
C GLU A 575 1.64 -16.81 -30.44
N TYR A 576 2.29 -17.70 -29.66
CA TYR A 576 1.83 -19.07 -29.42
C TYR A 576 0.40 -19.09 -28.89
N CYS A 577 0.09 -18.27 -27.89
CA CYS A 577 -1.23 -18.26 -27.25
C CYS A 577 -2.33 -17.58 -28.08
N ASN A 578 -2.03 -16.47 -28.78
CA ASN A 578 -3.07 -15.58 -29.32
C ASN A 578 -3.09 -15.50 -30.85
N SER A 579 -2.00 -15.82 -31.55
CA SER A 579 -1.95 -15.65 -33.01
C SER A 579 -2.75 -16.74 -33.73
N ASN A 580 -3.60 -16.30 -34.66
CA ASN A 580 -4.26 -17.15 -35.66
C ASN A 580 -3.55 -17.11 -37.03
N LYS A 581 -2.46 -16.35 -37.17
CA LYS A 581 -1.74 -16.18 -38.44
C LYS A 581 -0.96 -17.45 -38.82
N ASP A 582 -0.48 -17.50 -40.05
CA ASP A 582 0.51 -18.48 -40.52
C ASP A 582 1.91 -18.00 -40.09
N THR A 583 2.24 -18.21 -38.82
CA THR A 583 3.51 -17.80 -38.19
C THR A 583 4.06 -18.92 -37.32
N TYR A 584 5.36 -18.89 -37.00
CA TYR A 584 6.07 -20.05 -36.44
C TYR A 584 5.46 -20.57 -35.13
N TYR A 585 5.24 -19.70 -34.14
CA TYR A 585 4.72 -20.13 -32.83
C TYR A 585 3.22 -20.43 -32.87
N ALA A 586 2.46 -19.72 -33.72
CA ALA A 586 1.06 -20.08 -34.01
C ALA A 586 0.98 -21.52 -34.58
N ASN A 587 1.83 -21.84 -35.56
CA ASN A 587 1.88 -23.18 -36.16
C ASN A 587 2.45 -24.24 -35.21
N LEU A 588 3.34 -23.88 -34.28
CA LEU A 588 3.80 -24.78 -33.22
C LEU A 588 2.64 -25.18 -32.30
N ARG A 589 1.78 -24.23 -31.92
CA ARG A 589 0.54 -24.52 -31.16
C ARG A 589 -0.37 -25.50 -31.91
N ARG A 590 -0.56 -25.29 -33.22
CA ARG A 590 -1.31 -26.23 -34.10
C ARG A 590 -0.69 -27.62 -34.14
N GLN A 591 0.64 -27.72 -34.27
CA GLN A 591 1.39 -28.98 -34.27
C GLN A 591 1.29 -29.72 -32.92
N ASN A 592 1.17 -28.99 -31.82
CA ASN A 592 0.92 -29.55 -30.48
C ASN A 592 -0.54 -30.01 -30.27
N GLY A 593 -1.43 -29.85 -31.26
CA GLY A 593 -2.82 -30.33 -31.22
C GLY A 593 -3.87 -29.25 -30.96
N HIS A 594 -3.47 -27.97 -30.88
CA HIS A 594 -4.35 -26.86 -30.48
C HIS A 594 -4.49 -25.86 -31.63
N ASP A 595 -5.46 -26.08 -32.53
CA ASP A 595 -5.57 -25.31 -33.77
C ASP A 595 -5.98 -23.84 -33.55
N GLU A 596 -7.06 -23.63 -32.80
CA GLU A 596 -7.53 -22.30 -32.41
C GLU A 596 -6.60 -21.64 -31.37
N PRO A 597 -6.42 -20.30 -31.41
CA PRO A 597 -5.71 -19.58 -30.35
C PRO A 597 -6.49 -19.62 -29.03
N TYR A 598 -5.76 -19.68 -27.91
CA TYR A 598 -6.31 -19.58 -26.56
C TYR A 598 -6.84 -18.19 -26.22
N ARG A 599 -6.34 -17.14 -26.89
CA ARG A 599 -6.77 -15.73 -26.73
C ARG A 599 -6.58 -15.21 -25.28
N VAL A 600 -5.46 -15.58 -24.67
CA VAL A 600 -5.07 -15.15 -23.32
C VAL A 600 -5.10 -13.63 -23.24
N LYS A 601 -5.96 -13.11 -22.37
CA LYS A 601 -6.21 -11.68 -22.24
C LYS A 601 -5.27 -11.00 -21.26
N TYR A 602 -4.95 -11.62 -20.13
CA TYR A 602 -4.23 -10.98 -19.03
C TYR A 602 -2.77 -11.43 -18.97
N TRP A 603 -1.85 -10.47 -18.93
CA TRP A 603 -0.40 -10.75 -18.92
C TRP A 603 0.36 -9.86 -17.93
N ALA A 604 1.11 -10.48 -17.01
CA ALA A 604 1.91 -9.78 -16.01
C ALA A 604 3.31 -9.46 -16.56
N LEU A 605 3.77 -8.24 -16.33
CA LEU A 605 5.13 -7.79 -16.63
C LEU A 605 6.09 -8.21 -15.50
N GLY A 606 6.32 -9.51 -15.36
CA GLY A 606 7.16 -10.10 -14.31
C GLY A 606 6.44 -10.37 -12.99
N ASN A 607 7.20 -10.86 -12.01
CA ASN A 607 6.76 -11.07 -10.63
C ASN A 607 7.77 -10.44 -9.66
N GLU A 608 7.28 -9.75 -8.63
CA GLU A 608 8.05 -9.20 -7.49
C GLU A 608 9.48 -8.76 -7.81
N MET A 609 9.68 -8.04 -8.92
CA MET A 609 11.02 -7.76 -9.44
C MET A 609 11.86 -6.89 -8.50
N TRP A 610 11.24 -6.33 -7.46
CA TRP A 610 11.85 -5.59 -6.36
C TRP A 610 12.43 -6.47 -5.24
N GLY A 611 11.96 -7.72 -5.07
CA GLY A 611 12.27 -8.58 -3.92
C GLY A 611 13.70 -9.13 -3.95
N PRO A 612 14.50 -9.03 -2.87
CA PRO A 612 15.88 -9.52 -2.84
C PRO A 612 16.02 -11.05 -2.92
N TRP A 613 14.92 -11.80 -2.76
CA TRP A 613 14.84 -13.24 -3.04
C TRP A 613 14.69 -13.56 -4.54
N GLN A 614 14.20 -12.61 -5.34
CA GLN A 614 13.77 -12.86 -6.70
C GLN A 614 14.96 -13.01 -7.65
N VAL A 615 14.91 -14.02 -8.52
CA VAL A 615 15.99 -14.26 -9.50
C VAL A 615 16.01 -13.12 -10.52
N GLU A 616 17.19 -12.50 -10.69
CA GLU A 616 17.35 -11.25 -11.45
C GLU A 616 16.47 -10.11 -10.87
N GLN A 617 16.59 -9.86 -9.57
CA GLN A 617 16.09 -8.66 -8.90
C GLN A 617 16.53 -7.37 -9.64
N HIS A 618 15.64 -6.39 -9.72
CA HIS A 618 15.84 -5.10 -10.40
C HIS A 618 15.69 -3.91 -9.44
N THR A 619 16.34 -2.80 -9.77
CA THR A 619 15.94 -1.48 -9.26
C THR A 619 14.62 -1.03 -9.90
N LYS A 620 13.88 -0.12 -9.27
CA LYS A 620 12.66 0.47 -9.86
C LYS A 620 12.97 1.20 -11.19
N GLU A 621 14.15 1.81 -11.30
CA GLU A 621 14.66 2.46 -12.51
C GLU A 621 14.90 1.46 -13.65
N ASP A 622 15.48 0.29 -13.35
CA ASP A 622 15.81 -0.69 -14.39
C ASP A 622 14.60 -1.52 -14.79
N TYR A 623 13.76 -1.90 -13.82
CA TYR A 623 12.50 -2.58 -14.09
C TYR A 623 11.57 -1.72 -14.94
N SER A 624 11.32 -0.46 -14.57
CA SER A 624 10.40 0.41 -15.34
C SER A 624 10.88 0.64 -16.78
N LYS A 625 12.18 0.78 -17.03
CA LYS A 625 12.74 0.82 -18.40
C LYS A 625 12.47 -0.48 -19.16
N LYS A 626 12.70 -1.65 -18.55
CA LYS A 626 12.46 -2.98 -19.15
C LYS A 626 10.97 -3.14 -19.45
N ALA A 627 10.11 -2.92 -18.46
CA ALA A 627 8.65 -3.03 -18.54
C ALA A 627 8.04 -2.11 -19.61
N LEU A 628 8.47 -0.85 -19.70
CA LEU A 628 7.99 0.10 -20.71
C LEU A 628 8.28 -0.37 -22.15
N GLN A 629 9.49 -0.91 -22.42
CA GLN A 629 9.83 -1.42 -23.75
C GLN A 629 9.09 -2.72 -24.06
N TRP A 630 8.94 -3.61 -23.08
CA TRP A 630 8.18 -4.85 -23.22
C TRP A 630 6.71 -4.56 -23.52
N ALA A 631 6.07 -3.69 -22.74
CA ALA A 631 4.66 -3.32 -22.91
C ALA A 631 4.37 -2.74 -24.32
N ARG A 632 5.26 -1.88 -24.83
CA ARG A 632 5.20 -1.35 -26.20
C ARG A 632 5.21 -2.47 -27.25
N ALA A 633 6.16 -3.39 -27.16
CA ALA A 633 6.31 -4.48 -28.12
C ALA A 633 5.15 -5.50 -28.06
N LEU A 634 4.72 -5.87 -26.85
CA LEU A 634 3.59 -6.78 -26.63
C LEU A 634 2.29 -6.21 -27.20
N LYS A 635 1.98 -4.93 -26.95
CA LYS A 635 0.80 -4.23 -27.52
C LYS A 635 0.89 -4.02 -29.05
N LEU A 636 2.08 -4.03 -29.64
CA LEU A 636 2.27 -4.00 -31.10
C LEU A 636 2.00 -5.37 -31.74
N LEU A 637 2.31 -6.47 -31.05
CA LEU A 637 2.02 -7.83 -31.49
C LEU A 637 0.52 -8.15 -31.37
N ASP A 638 -0.05 -7.89 -30.19
CA ASP A 638 -1.48 -8.04 -29.89
C ASP A 638 -2.00 -6.85 -29.08
N PRO A 639 -2.74 -5.91 -29.69
CA PRO A 639 -3.27 -4.74 -28.99
C PRO A 639 -4.49 -5.06 -28.11
N SER A 640 -4.99 -6.30 -28.11
CA SER A 640 -6.18 -6.70 -27.35
C SER A 640 -5.89 -7.19 -25.92
N ILE A 641 -4.64 -7.58 -25.64
CA ILE A 641 -4.20 -7.98 -24.31
C ILE A 641 -4.33 -6.85 -23.29
N GLN A 642 -4.46 -7.21 -22.01
CA GLN A 642 -4.35 -6.33 -20.86
C GLN A 642 -3.06 -6.63 -20.11
N LEU A 643 -2.26 -5.59 -19.87
CA LEU A 643 -0.97 -5.70 -19.21
C LEU A 643 -1.07 -5.28 -17.75
N ILE A 644 -0.53 -6.11 -16.85
CA ILE A 644 -0.45 -5.86 -15.42
C ILE A 644 1.01 -5.47 -15.11
N LEU A 645 1.21 -4.27 -14.56
CA LEU A 645 2.52 -3.80 -14.10
C LEU A 645 2.87 -4.45 -12.75
N CYS A 646 4.11 -4.92 -12.56
CA CYS A 646 4.54 -5.44 -11.26
C CYS A 646 4.73 -4.28 -10.26
N GLY A 647 3.82 -4.16 -9.30
CA GLY A 647 4.00 -3.32 -8.14
C GLY A 647 4.58 -4.07 -6.95
N LYS A 648 4.33 -3.52 -5.76
CA LYS A 648 4.78 -4.04 -4.47
C LYS A 648 3.65 -4.09 -3.47
N ASP A 649 3.41 -3.01 -2.73
CA ASP A 649 2.50 -3.00 -1.56
C ASP A 649 1.46 -1.86 -1.65
N GLY A 650 1.43 -1.15 -2.78
CA GLY A 650 0.46 -0.09 -3.07
C GLY A 650 0.77 1.27 -2.46
N TYR A 651 1.73 1.35 -1.53
CA TYR A 651 2.16 2.61 -0.91
C TYR A 651 3.67 2.86 -1.00
N SER A 652 4.44 1.94 -1.58
CA SER A 652 5.89 2.11 -1.70
C SER A 652 6.32 3.10 -2.79
N ASP A 653 7.57 3.56 -2.67
CA ASP A 653 8.23 4.35 -3.71
C ASP A 653 8.49 3.54 -5.00
N TRP A 654 8.46 2.20 -4.95
CA TRP A 654 8.45 1.36 -6.15
C TRP A 654 7.15 1.53 -6.92
N ASP A 655 6.00 1.43 -6.22
CA ASP A 655 4.68 1.60 -6.83
C ASP A 655 4.55 2.98 -7.49
N ARG A 656 4.88 4.04 -6.74
CA ARG A 656 4.89 5.42 -7.24
C ARG A 656 5.75 5.58 -8.50
N TYR A 657 7.00 5.11 -8.48
CA TYR A 657 7.93 5.30 -9.58
C TYR A 657 7.55 4.49 -10.82
N THR A 658 7.20 3.21 -10.64
CA THR A 658 6.85 2.33 -11.77
C THR A 658 5.58 2.78 -12.47
N LEU A 659 4.55 3.17 -11.71
CA LEU A 659 3.35 3.83 -12.25
C LEU A 659 3.70 5.07 -13.07
N GLN A 660 4.47 6.01 -12.50
CA GLN A 660 4.87 7.25 -13.18
C GLN A 660 5.53 7.00 -14.55
N GLN A 661 6.32 5.93 -14.70
CA GLN A 661 6.95 5.58 -15.98
C GLN A 661 6.06 4.78 -16.94
N CYS A 662 5.14 3.95 -16.43
CA CYS A 662 4.48 2.90 -17.23
C CYS A 662 2.96 3.05 -17.39
N VAL A 663 2.28 3.92 -16.61
CA VAL A 663 0.80 4.04 -16.52
C VAL A 663 0.06 4.19 -17.86
N ARG A 664 0.73 4.69 -18.91
CA ARG A 664 0.18 4.81 -20.27
C ARG A 664 0.06 3.48 -21.03
N TRP A 665 0.88 2.49 -20.70
CA TRP A 665 1.03 1.26 -21.49
C TRP A 665 0.44 0.02 -20.81
N VAL A 666 -0.02 0.16 -19.57
CA VAL A 666 -0.57 -0.91 -18.73
C VAL A 666 -2.04 -0.66 -18.43
N ASP A 667 -2.79 -1.74 -18.21
CA ASP A 667 -4.22 -1.73 -17.94
C ASP A 667 -4.50 -1.90 -16.45
N MET A 668 -3.57 -2.51 -15.71
CA MET A 668 -3.63 -2.63 -14.25
C MET A 668 -2.24 -2.51 -13.60
N HIS A 669 -2.22 -2.28 -12.30
CA HIS A 669 -1.01 -2.28 -11.46
C HIS A 669 -1.14 -3.29 -10.33
N SER A 670 -0.15 -4.16 -10.17
CA SER A 670 -0.17 -5.26 -9.19
C SER A 670 0.14 -4.76 -7.78
N ILE A 671 -0.53 -5.28 -6.76
CA ILE A 671 -0.14 -5.09 -5.35
C ILE A 671 -0.29 -6.41 -4.59
N HIS A 672 0.68 -6.70 -3.74
CA HIS A 672 0.85 -7.95 -3.02
C HIS A 672 0.87 -7.67 -1.52
N TYR A 673 0.10 -8.41 -0.73
CA TYR A 673 0.10 -8.28 0.73
C TYR A 673 -0.48 -9.53 1.38
N TYR A 674 0.28 -10.13 2.30
CA TYR A 674 -0.15 -11.26 3.11
C TYR A 674 -0.43 -10.79 4.54
N SER A 675 -1.63 -11.06 5.04
CA SER A 675 -1.99 -10.80 6.44
C SER A 675 -1.46 -11.91 7.34
N MET A 676 -0.93 -11.57 8.51
CA MET A 676 -0.50 -12.55 9.52
C MET A 676 -0.56 -11.98 10.93
N GLY A 677 -0.58 -12.84 11.95
CA GLY A 677 -0.45 -12.41 13.33
C GLY A 677 -0.46 -13.56 14.33
N LYS A 678 0.32 -13.41 15.42
CA LYS A 678 0.50 -14.46 16.45
C LYS A 678 -0.71 -14.67 17.37
N GLY A 679 -1.76 -13.86 17.23
CA GLY A 679 -3.01 -13.95 17.99
C GLY A 679 -4.20 -13.49 17.14
N HIS A 680 -5.43 -13.69 17.64
CA HIS A 680 -6.64 -13.45 16.85
C HIS A 680 -6.72 -12.01 16.29
N TYR A 681 -6.68 -11.01 17.18
CA TYR A 681 -6.77 -9.61 16.78
C TYR A 681 -5.58 -9.12 15.95
N THR A 682 -4.34 -9.58 16.19
CA THR A 682 -3.19 -9.20 15.35
C THR A 682 -3.31 -9.77 13.94
N ASN A 683 -3.83 -10.99 13.79
CA ASN A 683 -4.07 -11.62 12.48
C ASN A 683 -5.13 -10.86 11.66
N ILE A 684 -6.31 -10.63 12.25
CA ILE A 684 -7.42 -9.97 11.52
C ILE A 684 -7.18 -8.47 11.33
N SER A 685 -6.46 -7.80 12.23
CA SER A 685 -6.16 -6.36 12.07
C SER A 685 -5.17 -6.11 10.93
N SER A 686 -4.32 -7.09 10.62
CA SER A 686 -3.37 -7.03 9.49
C SER A 686 -4.05 -6.74 8.15
N VAL A 687 -5.28 -7.20 7.98
CA VAL A 687 -6.08 -7.03 6.75
C VAL A 687 -6.38 -5.54 6.44
N TYR A 688 -6.53 -4.68 7.45
CA TYR A 688 -6.76 -3.24 7.22
C TYR A 688 -5.52 -2.54 6.60
N GLY A 689 -4.34 -3.16 6.67
CA GLY A 689 -3.17 -2.72 5.92
C GLY A 689 -3.37 -2.81 4.41
N ALA A 690 -4.10 -3.82 3.94
CA ALA A 690 -4.45 -3.98 2.53
C ALA A 690 -5.55 -3.00 2.08
N GLU A 691 -6.52 -2.68 2.95
CA GLU A 691 -7.50 -1.61 2.67
C GLU A 691 -6.79 -0.26 2.48
N ARG A 692 -5.79 0.02 3.33
CA ARG A 692 -4.93 1.20 3.17
C ARG A 692 -4.09 1.16 1.90
N ALA A 693 -3.53 0.00 1.54
CA ALA A 693 -2.78 -0.20 0.29
C ALA A 693 -3.60 0.14 -0.95
N ILE A 694 -4.86 -0.31 -1.03
CA ILE A 694 -5.75 -0.04 -2.16
C ILE A 694 -6.01 1.48 -2.30
N GLN A 695 -6.30 2.16 -1.19
CA GLN A 695 -6.57 3.61 -1.17
C GLN A 695 -5.37 4.44 -1.62
N VAL A 696 -4.16 4.11 -1.15
CA VAL A 696 -2.93 4.82 -1.54
C VAL A 696 -2.58 4.49 -2.99
N CYS A 697 -2.65 3.23 -3.42
CA CYS A 697 -2.33 2.82 -4.78
C CYS A 697 -3.25 3.49 -5.81
N SER A 698 -4.55 3.57 -5.50
CA SER A 698 -5.54 4.30 -6.30
C SER A 698 -5.12 5.77 -6.49
N SER A 699 -4.68 6.42 -5.40
CA SER A 699 -4.17 7.80 -5.43
C SER A 699 -2.88 7.94 -6.24
N LEU A 700 -1.98 6.95 -6.20
CA LEU A 700 -0.74 6.93 -7.00
C LEU A 700 -1.01 6.74 -8.49
N ILE A 701 -2.02 5.93 -8.86
CA ILE A 701 -2.48 5.77 -10.24
C ILE A 701 -2.99 7.12 -10.77
N ASP A 702 -3.82 7.82 -10.00
CA ASP A 702 -4.33 9.14 -10.41
C ASP A 702 -3.22 10.20 -10.51
N LEU A 703 -2.28 10.22 -9.57
CA LEU A 703 -1.11 11.12 -9.63
C LEU A 703 -0.30 10.88 -10.90
N ALA A 704 0.07 9.62 -11.19
CA ALA A 704 0.85 9.26 -12.38
C ALA A 704 0.12 9.62 -13.69
N ARG A 705 -1.21 9.51 -13.72
CA ARG A 705 -2.03 9.94 -14.87
C ARG A 705 -2.03 11.47 -15.03
N CYS A 706 -2.28 12.20 -13.95
CA CYS A 706 -2.30 13.67 -13.98
C CYS A 706 -0.94 14.24 -14.43
N GLU A 707 0.17 13.73 -13.89
CA GLU A 707 1.51 14.15 -14.32
C GLU A 707 1.78 13.85 -15.80
N PHE A 708 1.31 12.70 -16.31
CA PHE A 708 1.47 12.36 -17.72
C PHE A 708 0.66 13.28 -18.64
N ASP A 709 -0.63 13.48 -18.35
CA ASP A 709 -1.52 14.31 -19.17
C ASP A 709 -1.13 15.81 -19.15
N MET A 710 -0.37 16.26 -18.14
CA MET A 710 0.17 17.62 -18.04
C MET A 710 1.54 17.85 -18.72
N SER A 711 2.21 16.81 -19.24
CA SER A 711 3.57 16.94 -19.76
C SER A 711 3.65 17.75 -21.07
N PRO A 712 4.36 18.90 -21.11
CA PRO A 712 4.34 19.82 -22.26
C PRO A 712 5.27 19.42 -23.43
N PHE A 713 5.87 18.23 -23.42
CA PHE A 713 6.84 17.76 -24.44
C PHE A 713 6.32 16.56 -25.26
N PRO A 714 5.69 16.77 -26.43
CA PRO A 714 5.05 15.69 -27.21
C PRO A 714 6.00 14.90 -28.14
N GLU A 715 7.31 15.09 -28.06
CA GLU A 715 8.19 14.93 -29.23
C GLU A 715 8.81 13.54 -29.49
N VAL A 716 8.66 12.55 -28.60
CA VAL A 716 9.32 11.23 -28.80
C VAL A 716 8.37 10.09 -29.20
N ASP A 717 7.08 10.14 -28.84
CA ASP A 717 6.16 9.00 -29.00
C ASP A 717 5.25 9.06 -30.26
N ARG A 718 5.51 9.99 -31.19
CA ARG A 718 4.65 10.25 -32.37
C ARG A 718 4.65 9.18 -33.46
N ILE A 719 5.48 8.14 -33.37
CA ILE A 719 5.49 7.03 -34.35
C ILE A 719 4.58 5.90 -33.84
N ASN A 720 3.32 5.93 -34.30
CA ASN A 720 2.30 4.86 -34.21
C ASN A 720 1.65 4.55 -32.84
N SER A 721 1.95 5.28 -31.76
CA SER A 721 1.18 5.13 -30.52
C SER A 721 -0.17 5.86 -30.62
N LYS A 722 -1.30 5.13 -30.62
CA LYS A 722 -2.62 5.76 -30.39
C LYS A 722 -2.59 6.44 -29.01
N PRO A 723 -3.20 7.64 -28.86
CA PRO A 723 -3.43 8.21 -27.53
C PRO A 723 -4.27 7.26 -26.68
N LEU A 724 -4.20 7.43 -25.35
CA LEU A 724 -4.94 6.63 -24.38
C LEU A 724 -6.38 6.35 -24.81
N GLY A 725 -6.82 5.10 -24.65
CA GLY A 725 -8.23 4.87 -24.36
C GLY A 725 -8.56 5.61 -23.07
N LYS A 726 -9.74 6.24 -22.96
CA LYS A 726 -10.15 7.05 -21.79
C LYS A 726 -10.21 6.29 -20.44
N LYS A 727 -9.80 5.02 -20.42
CA LYS A 727 -9.85 4.13 -19.27
C LYS A 727 -8.66 4.40 -18.34
N ARG A 728 -8.97 4.60 -17.07
CA ARG A 728 -8.03 4.62 -15.95
C ARG A 728 -7.56 3.18 -15.66
N PRO A 729 -6.26 2.91 -15.47
CA PRO A 729 -5.80 1.62 -14.97
C PRO A 729 -6.40 1.32 -13.59
N THR A 730 -6.61 0.04 -13.32
CA THR A 730 -7.16 -0.44 -12.04
C THR A 730 -6.11 -1.21 -11.24
N ILE A 731 -6.39 -1.51 -9.98
CA ILE A 731 -5.51 -2.32 -9.14
C ILE A 731 -5.74 -3.80 -9.43
N CYS A 732 -4.65 -4.58 -9.47
CA CYS A 732 -4.64 -6.03 -9.57
C CYS A 732 -4.08 -6.58 -8.26
N PHE A 733 -4.92 -7.02 -7.34
CA PHE A 733 -4.48 -7.55 -6.04
C PHE A 733 -4.15 -9.04 -6.18
N ASP A 734 -3.12 -9.36 -6.95
CA ASP A 734 -2.85 -10.72 -7.45
C ASP A 734 -2.00 -11.62 -6.54
N GLU A 735 -1.61 -11.10 -5.37
CA GLU A 735 -1.21 -11.91 -4.22
C GLU A 735 -1.83 -11.39 -2.93
N TRP A 736 -2.88 -12.08 -2.47
CA TRP A 736 -3.47 -11.89 -1.15
C TRP A 736 -3.83 -13.23 -0.52
N ASN A 737 -3.54 -13.37 0.77
CA ASN A 737 -4.14 -14.36 1.66
C ASN A 737 -3.72 -14.08 3.12
N VAL A 738 -4.11 -14.96 4.04
CA VAL A 738 -3.35 -15.21 5.26
C VAL A 738 -2.15 -16.10 4.94
N TRP A 739 -0.94 -15.68 5.32
CA TRP A 739 0.26 -16.53 5.28
C TRP A 739 1.26 -16.14 6.35
N ASP A 740 1.64 -17.10 7.21
CA ASP A 740 2.78 -16.96 8.13
C ASP A 740 3.94 -17.89 7.69
N PRO A 741 5.06 -17.37 7.16
CA PRO A 741 6.22 -18.17 6.78
C PRO A 741 6.90 -18.93 7.93
N GLU A 742 6.66 -18.58 9.21
CA GLU A 742 7.08 -19.38 10.37
C GLU A 742 6.19 -20.64 10.51
N ARG A 743 4.87 -20.53 10.25
CA ARG A 743 3.93 -21.67 10.26
C ARG A 743 4.11 -22.57 9.04
N ALA A 744 4.26 -21.98 7.85
CA ALA A 744 4.29 -22.68 6.57
C ALA A 744 5.43 -22.17 5.66
N PRO A 745 6.67 -22.67 5.81
CA PRO A 745 7.81 -22.21 5.02
C PRO A 745 7.67 -22.53 3.51
N GLY A 746 8.02 -21.55 2.67
CA GLY A 746 7.91 -21.64 1.21
C GLY A 746 8.69 -22.80 0.59
N ASN A 747 9.95 -23.00 0.99
CA ASN A 747 10.80 -24.12 0.53
C ASN A 747 10.39 -25.50 1.09
N LYS A 748 9.29 -25.57 1.84
CA LYS A 748 8.62 -26.82 2.24
C LYS A 748 7.22 -26.97 1.60
N GLY A 749 6.91 -26.12 0.61
CA GLY A 749 5.64 -26.12 -0.11
C GLY A 749 4.52 -25.30 0.55
N ALA A 750 4.78 -24.57 1.64
CA ALA A 750 3.83 -23.69 2.32
C ALA A 750 2.41 -24.28 2.53
N GLU A 751 2.32 -25.56 2.91
CA GLU A 751 1.04 -26.21 3.23
C GLU A 751 0.55 -25.80 4.62
N GLU A 752 -0.11 -24.64 4.70
CA GLU A 752 -0.61 -24.04 5.94
C GLU A 752 -1.99 -24.60 6.33
N GLN A 753 -2.20 -24.92 7.61
CA GLN A 753 -3.52 -25.28 8.14
C GLN A 753 -4.22 -24.06 8.72
N TYR A 754 -5.35 -23.67 8.12
CA TYR A 754 -6.08 -22.47 8.52
C TYR A 754 -7.04 -22.70 9.68
N SER A 755 -6.93 -21.84 10.70
CA SER A 755 -7.83 -21.76 11.84
C SER A 755 -9.10 -20.94 11.53
N LEU A 756 -10.05 -20.89 12.47
CA LEU A 756 -11.17 -19.95 12.37
C LEU A 756 -10.70 -18.49 12.34
N SER A 757 -9.62 -18.14 13.05
CA SER A 757 -9.03 -16.78 12.99
C SER A 757 -8.67 -16.39 11.56
N ASP A 758 -8.06 -17.32 10.81
CA ASP A 758 -7.62 -17.09 9.44
C ASP A 758 -8.82 -17.04 8.47
N GLY A 759 -9.84 -17.88 8.70
CA GLY A 759 -11.13 -17.82 7.98
C GLY A 759 -11.86 -16.49 8.16
N LEU A 760 -11.88 -15.93 9.37
CA LEU A 760 -12.43 -14.59 9.63
C LEU A 760 -11.57 -13.48 9.00
N GLY A 761 -10.24 -13.66 8.96
CA GLY A 761 -9.34 -12.78 8.20
C GLY A 761 -9.69 -12.73 6.71
N VAL A 762 -9.88 -13.90 6.07
CA VAL A 762 -10.32 -13.98 4.67
C VAL A 762 -11.71 -13.37 4.45
N ALA A 763 -12.64 -13.49 5.40
CA ALA A 763 -13.94 -12.80 5.32
C ALA A 763 -13.79 -11.26 5.36
N ILE A 764 -12.86 -10.72 6.17
CA ILE A 764 -12.56 -9.28 6.21
C ILE A 764 -11.88 -8.84 4.91
N TRP A 765 -10.96 -9.63 4.35
CA TRP A 765 -10.33 -9.36 3.04
C TRP A 765 -11.38 -9.18 1.94
N LEU A 766 -12.35 -10.10 1.88
CA LEU A 766 -13.42 -10.05 0.89
C LEU A 766 -14.34 -8.84 1.12
N ASN A 767 -14.63 -8.49 2.39
CA ASN A 767 -15.32 -7.23 2.72
C ASN A 767 -14.55 -5.98 2.25
N VAL A 768 -13.23 -5.93 2.46
CA VAL A 768 -12.36 -4.85 1.96
C VAL A 768 -12.46 -4.74 0.43
N PHE A 769 -12.45 -5.85 -0.30
CA PHE A 769 -12.60 -5.81 -1.75
C PHE A 769 -13.98 -5.32 -2.21
N ILE A 770 -15.07 -5.68 -1.53
CA ILE A 770 -16.41 -5.15 -1.85
C ILE A 770 -16.49 -3.65 -1.59
N ARG A 771 -15.93 -3.16 -0.47
CA ARG A 771 -15.89 -1.72 -0.16
C ARG A 771 -15.08 -0.91 -1.18
N ASN A 772 -13.97 -1.48 -1.67
CA ASN A 772 -13.03 -0.80 -2.56
C ASN A 772 -13.14 -1.28 -4.02
N CYS A 773 -14.21 -1.98 -4.40
CA CYS A 773 -14.37 -2.66 -5.71
C CYS A 773 -14.22 -1.73 -6.92
N LYS A 774 -14.60 -0.44 -6.79
CA LYS A 774 -14.40 0.62 -7.79
C LYS A 774 -12.96 0.74 -8.27
N GLU A 775 -12.00 0.43 -7.40
CA GLU A 775 -10.56 0.58 -7.65
C GLU A 775 -9.92 -0.72 -8.15
N LEU A 776 -10.61 -1.87 -7.97
CA LEU A 776 -10.09 -3.21 -8.23
C LEU A 776 -10.51 -3.74 -9.61
N GLY A 777 -9.51 -4.06 -10.44
CA GLY A 777 -9.68 -4.70 -11.74
C GLY A 777 -9.60 -6.23 -11.68
N MET A 778 -8.90 -6.76 -10.68
CA MET A 778 -8.69 -8.19 -10.44
C MET A 778 -8.16 -8.38 -9.01
N ALA A 779 -8.39 -9.53 -8.42
CA ALA A 779 -7.65 -10.03 -7.27
C ALA A 779 -7.55 -11.55 -7.36
N THR A 780 -6.40 -12.14 -6.98
CA THR A 780 -6.21 -13.60 -7.03
C THR A 780 -5.72 -14.14 -5.70
N ILE A 781 -6.51 -15.04 -5.09
CA ILE A 781 -6.15 -15.64 -3.79
C ILE A 781 -4.92 -16.52 -3.95
N ALA A 782 -3.90 -16.27 -3.13
CA ALA A 782 -2.63 -16.95 -3.14
C ALA A 782 -2.62 -18.08 -2.10
N GLN A 783 -2.75 -19.36 -2.45
CA GLN A 783 -3.01 -19.94 -3.78
C GLN A 783 -4.26 -20.82 -3.79
N SER A 784 -4.53 -21.49 -4.91
CA SER A 784 -5.81 -22.20 -5.13
C SER A 784 -5.87 -23.58 -4.47
N VAL A 785 -4.75 -24.33 -4.41
CA VAL A 785 -4.69 -25.73 -3.95
C VAL A 785 -3.37 -26.02 -3.24
N ASN A 786 -3.42 -26.71 -2.10
CA ASN A 786 -2.32 -27.12 -1.19
C ASN A 786 -1.45 -25.97 -0.63
N VAL A 787 -0.81 -25.18 -1.48
CA VAL A 787 0.08 -24.07 -1.14
C VAL A 787 -0.76 -22.90 -0.64
N ILE A 788 -0.69 -22.58 0.66
CA ILE A 788 -1.46 -21.50 1.31
C ILE A 788 -2.90 -21.39 0.76
N ALA A 789 -3.64 -22.50 0.79
CA ALA A 789 -4.83 -22.67 -0.05
C ALA A 789 -6.13 -22.93 0.73
N PRO A 790 -7.30 -22.53 0.20
CA PRO A 790 -8.60 -22.91 0.77
C PRO A 790 -8.92 -24.40 0.55
N LEU A 791 -8.21 -25.08 -0.36
CA LEU A 791 -8.38 -26.51 -0.68
C LEU A 791 -7.08 -27.28 -0.44
N MET A 792 -7.20 -28.42 0.22
CA MET A 792 -6.10 -29.33 0.52
C MET A 792 -6.40 -30.73 -0.02
N THR A 793 -5.40 -31.40 -0.55
CA THR A 793 -5.54 -32.73 -1.18
C THR A 793 -4.78 -33.81 -0.43
N THR A 794 -5.39 -34.98 -0.36
CA THR A 794 -4.76 -36.26 -0.03
C THR A 794 -4.84 -37.18 -1.27
N PRO A 795 -4.14 -38.33 -1.31
CA PRO A 795 -4.30 -39.27 -2.41
C PRO A 795 -5.74 -39.81 -2.54
N GLN A 796 -6.53 -39.78 -1.46
CA GLN A 796 -7.91 -40.29 -1.38
C GLN A 796 -9.00 -39.25 -1.70
N GLY A 797 -8.69 -37.95 -1.72
CA GLY A 797 -9.70 -36.92 -1.95
C GLY A 797 -9.21 -35.50 -1.66
N VAL A 798 -10.16 -34.58 -1.51
CA VAL A 798 -9.95 -33.16 -1.21
C VAL A 798 -10.75 -32.78 0.04
N TRP A 799 -10.20 -31.90 0.88
CA TRP A 799 -10.89 -31.33 2.04
C TRP A 799 -10.82 -29.79 2.04
N LYS A 800 -11.80 -29.17 2.68
CA LYS A 800 -12.07 -27.72 2.65
C LYS A 800 -11.55 -27.06 3.92
N GLN A 801 -10.62 -26.11 3.76
CA GLN A 801 -10.11 -25.31 4.88
C GLN A 801 -11.15 -24.30 5.36
N THR A 802 -10.94 -23.72 6.54
CA THR A 802 -11.85 -22.70 7.12
C THR A 802 -12.03 -21.48 6.21
N THR A 803 -11.01 -21.13 5.43
CA THR A 803 -10.99 -20.04 4.45
C THR A 803 -11.84 -20.31 3.19
N TYR A 804 -12.21 -21.57 2.92
CA TYR A 804 -13.05 -21.94 1.78
C TYR A 804 -14.47 -21.39 1.88
N PHE A 805 -15.08 -21.44 3.07
CA PHE A 805 -16.51 -21.11 3.22
C PHE A 805 -16.84 -19.62 3.07
N PRO A 806 -16.05 -18.66 3.61
CA PRO A 806 -16.20 -17.26 3.25
C PRO A 806 -16.00 -17.04 1.76
N LEU A 807 -14.94 -17.59 1.15
CA LEU A 807 -14.66 -17.44 -0.27
C LEU A 807 -15.83 -17.93 -1.14
N LEU A 808 -16.41 -19.09 -0.82
CA LEU A 808 -17.61 -19.64 -1.48
C LEU A 808 -18.84 -18.71 -1.34
N LEU A 809 -19.10 -18.18 -0.15
CA LEU A 809 -20.27 -17.33 0.09
C LEU A 809 -20.16 -15.97 -0.61
N PHE A 810 -18.97 -15.36 -0.65
CA PHE A 810 -18.75 -14.14 -1.42
C PHE A 810 -18.81 -14.39 -2.93
N SER A 811 -18.02 -15.35 -3.44
CA SER A 811 -17.93 -15.67 -4.88
C SER A 811 -19.25 -16.14 -5.50
N LYS A 812 -20.21 -16.63 -4.70
CA LYS A 812 -21.53 -17.04 -5.16
C LYS A 812 -22.59 -15.94 -5.09
N TYR A 813 -22.49 -14.99 -4.15
CA TYR A 813 -23.61 -14.10 -3.80
C TYR A 813 -23.30 -12.60 -3.77
N MET A 814 -22.04 -12.18 -3.62
CA MET A 814 -21.66 -10.76 -3.46
C MET A 814 -21.33 -10.10 -4.81
N HIS A 815 -22.24 -10.25 -5.78
CA HIS A 815 -22.11 -9.73 -7.15
C HIS A 815 -22.97 -8.48 -7.40
N GLY A 816 -22.88 -7.94 -8.61
CA GLY A 816 -23.68 -6.79 -9.05
C GLY A 816 -23.05 -5.48 -8.59
N LYS A 817 -23.71 -4.75 -7.69
CA LYS A 817 -23.26 -3.44 -7.23
C LYS A 817 -22.98 -3.42 -5.74
N SER A 818 -21.83 -2.89 -5.35
CA SER A 818 -21.50 -2.62 -3.95
C SER A 818 -22.42 -1.53 -3.41
N VAL A 819 -22.87 -1.66 -2.16
CA VAL A 819 -23.83 -0.76 -1.51
C VAL A 819 -23.16 -0.04 -0.33
N ALA A 820 -23.45 1.25 -0.17
CA ALA A 820 -22.95 2.01 0.97
C ALA A 820 -23.55 1.49 2.29
N VAL A 821 -22.66 1.04 3.19
CA VAL A 821 -23.00 0.58 4.54
C VAL A 821 -22.44 1.56 5.56
N HIS A 822 -23.21 1.91 6.58
CA HIS A 822 -22.71 2.58 7.77
C HIS A 822 -22.73 1.60 8.95
N VAL A 823 -21.61 1.49 9.65
CA VAL A 823 -21.44 0.54 10.76
C VAL A 823 -21.11 1.28 12.04
N ARG A 824 -21.88 1.01 13.09
CA ARG A 824 -21.66 1.55 14.43
C ARG A 824 -21.42 0.41 15.40
N SER A 825 -20.18 0.29 15.89
CA SER A 825 -19.75 -0.83 16.73
C SER A 825 -18.63 -0.40 17.69
N GLY A 826 -18.26 -1.28 18.62
CA GLY A 826 -17.04 -1.11 19.40
C GLY A 826 -15.80 -1.32 18.53
N THR A 827 -14.67 -0.73 18.92
CA THR A 827 -13.37 -0.93 18.29
C THR A 827 -12.47 -1.80 19.14
N TYR A 828 -11.52 -2.48 18.49
CA TYR A 828 -10.34 -3.02 19.16
C TYR A 828 -9.31 -1.90 19.36
N GLU A 829 -8.74 -1.81 20.56
CA GLU A 829 -7.77 -0.79 20.99
C GLU A 829 -6.45 -1.44 21.49
N GLY A 830 -6.20 -2.70 21.14
CA GLY A 830 -4.99 -3.41 21.52
C GLY A 830 -3.96 -3.47 20.38
N PRO A 831 -2.83 -4.17 20.60
CA PRO A 831 -1.76 -4.27 19.62
C PRO A 831 -2.21 -4.87 18.29
N THR A 832 -1.83 -4.22 17.20
CA THR A 832 -2.08 -4.68 15.83
C THR A 832 -0.80 -5.21 15.19
N TRP A 833 -0.92 -5.90 14.04
CA TRP A 833 0.25 -6.25 13.22
C TRP A 833 0.00 -5.94 11.74
N PRO A 834 0.86 -5.18 11.04
CA PRO A 834 1.98 -4.42 11.58
C PRO A 834 1.54 -3.30 12.54
N GLU A 835 2.40 -2.91 13.48
CA GLU A 835 2.08 -1.96 14.56
C GLU A 835 1.51 -0.61 14.09
N TRP A 836 1.88 -0.15 12.88
CA TRP A 836 1.41 1.12 12.33
C TRP A 836 -0.11 1.16 12.07
N ILE A 837 -0.77 0.00 11.94
CA ILE A 837 -2.22 -0.11 11.74
C ILE A 837 -2.98 0.52 12.93
N GLU A 838 -2.52 0.31 14.17
CA GLU A 838 -3.09 0.88 15.40
C GLU A 838 -3.24 2.40 15.35
N SER A 839 -2.31 3.08 14.67
CA SER A 839 -2.26 4.55 14.58
C SER A 839 -2.94 5.14 13.34
N THR A 840 -3.30 4.31 12.36
CA THR A 840 -3.72 4.75 11.01
C THR A 840 -5.05 4.18 10.53
N CYS A 841 -5.53 3.12 11.15
CA CYS A 841 -6.71 2.37 10.75
C CYS A 841 -7.62 2.14 11.95
N ILE A 842 -8.93 2.06 11.71
CA ILE A 842 -9.89 1.66 12.72
C ILE A 842 -10.06 0.14 12.61
N VAL A 843 -9.92 -0.58 13.73
CA VAL A 843 -10.18 -2.02 13.79
C VAL A 843 -11.56 -2.23 14.44
N PRO A 844 -12.66 -2.34 13.67
CA PRO A 844 -13.99 -2.56 14.22
C PRO A 844 -14.18 -3.99 14.73
N LYS A 845 -15.03 -4.16 15.75
CA LYS A 845 -15.50 -5.48 16.21
C LYS A 845 -16.60 -6.09 15.33
N LEU A 846 -17.30 -5.24 14.57
CA LEU A 846 -18.17 -5.64 13.48
C LEU A 846 -17.64 -5.02 12.19
N ASP A 847 -17.07 -5.83 11.32
CA ASP A 847 -16.70 -5.43 9.97
C ASP A 847 -17.81 -5.85 8.99
N ALA A 848 -18.13 -5.03 8.00
CA ALA A 848 -19.19 -5.34 7.05
C ALA A 848 -18.98 -4.77 5.64
N SER A 849 -19.64 -5.42 4.67
CA SER A 849 -19.87 -4.90 3.33
C SER A 849 -21.26 -5.36 2.83
N ALA A 850 -21.75 -4.75 1.75
CA ALA A 850 -23.03 -5.14 1.16
C ALA A 850 -22.99 -5.04 -0.37
N ALA A 851 -23.79 -5.88 -1.04
CA ALA A 851 -23.93 -5.91 -2.49
C ALA A 851 -25.38 -6.21 -2.89
N VAL A 852 -25.86 -5.58 -3.96
CA VAL A 852 -27.13 -5.88 -4.61
C VAL A 852 -26.87 -6.49 -5.98
N ASP A 853 -27.36 -7.72 -6.22
CA ASP A 853 -27.20 -8.39 -7.51
C ASP A 853 -28.23 -7.91 -8.55
N GLU A 854 -27.99 -8.23 -9.83
CA GLU A 854 -28.82 -7.76 -10.95
C GLU A 854 -30.27 -8.25 -10.87
N ASP A 855 -30.51 -9.39 -10.21
CA ASP A 855 -31.85 -9.90 -9.96
C ASP A 855 -32.59 -9.09 -8.87
N GLY A 856 -31.89 -8.27 -8.07
CA GLY A 856 -32.45 -7.53 -6.94
C GLY A 856 -32.47 -8.31 -5.62
N TRP A 857 -31.52 -9.22 -5.40
CA TRP A 857 -31.21 -9.69 -4.05
C TRP A 857 -30.21 -8.75 -3.37
N MET A 858 -30.52 -8.37 -2.14
CA MET A 858 -29.61 -7.67 -1.25
C MET A 858 -28.82 -8.68 -0.42
N ASN A 859 -27.52 -8.45 -0.30
CA ASN A 859 -26.56 -9.30 0.40
C ASN A 859 -25.77 -8.43 1.37
N VAL A 860 -25.68 -8.82 2.64
CA VAL A 860 -24.90 -8.11 3.66
C VAL A 860 -23.99 -9.10 4.36
N ALA A 861 -22.69 -8.93 4.15
CA ALA A 861 -21.62 -9.74 4.71
C ALA A 861 -21.11 -9.06 5.99
N VAL A 862 -21.13 -9.78 7.13
CA VAL A 862 -20.76 -9.24 8.45
C VAL A 862 -19.82 -10.19 9.18
N VAL A 863 -18.74 -9.67 9.74
CA VAL A 863 -17.81 -10.40 10.61
C VAL A 863 -17.91 -9.84 12.02
N ASN A 864 -18.25 -10.68 13.00
CA ASN A 864 -18.09 -10.37 14.42
C ASN A 864 -16.78 -11.00 14.92
N SER A 865 -15.79 -10.15 15.21
CA SER A 865 -14.47 -10.54 15.72
C SER A 865 -14.36 -10.56 17.24
N ASP A 866 -15.45 -10.28 17.98
CA ASP A 866 -15.40 -10.38 19.43
C ASP A 866 -15.22 -11.85 19.87
N GLU A 867 -14.21 -12.10 20.70
CA GLU A 867 -13.88 -13.44 21.19
C GLU A 867 -14.90 -13.99 22.20
N GLU A 868 -15.61 -13.10 22.90
CA GLU A 868 -16.49 -13.44 24.03
C GLU A 868 -17.97 -13.20 23.73
N LYS A 869 -18.29 -12.17 22.94
CA LYS A 869 -19.64 -11.58 22.90
C LYS A 869 -20.33 -11.75 21.55
N THR A 870 -21.48 -12.41 21.60
CA THR A 870 -22.51 -12.30 20.55
C THR A 870 -23.07 -10.87 20.57
N LEU A 871 -23.08 -10.21 19.42
CA LEU A 871 -23.42 -8.79 19.31
C LEU A 871 -24.84 -8.61 18.77
N SER A 872 -25.76 -8.26 19.68
CA SER A 872 -27.13 -7.84 19.37
C SER A 872 -27.11 -6.52 18.61
N THR A 873 -27.33 -6.59 17.30
CA THR A 873 -27.07 -5.50 16.36
C THR A 873 -28.35 -5.09 15.63
N LYS A 874 -28.71 -3.81 15.69
CA LYS A 874 -29.84 -3.27 14.95
C LYS A 874 -29.52 -3.22 13.45
N LEU A 875 -30.42 -3.71 12.60
CA LEU A 875 -30.31 -3.61 11.15
C LEU A 875 -31.31 -2.58 10.63
N ASP A 876 -30.80 -1.50 10.03
CA ASP A 876 -31.58 -0.45 9.37
C ASP A 876 -31.41 -0.54 7.85
N GLY A 877 -32.49 -0.30 7.10
CA GLY A 877 -32.52 -0.48 5.63
C GLY A 877 -33.26 -1.74 5.16
N ILE A 878 -33.70 -2.60 6.08
CA ILE A 878 -34.55 -3.76 5.79
C ILE A 878 -36.01 -3.50 6.21
N LYS A 879 -36.97 -3.83 5.34
CA LYS A 879 -38.41 -3.75 5.64
C LYS A 879 -38.74 -4.76 6.75
N VAL A 880 -39.54 -4.39 7.76
CA VAL A 880 -39.99 -5.31 8.82
C VAL A 880 -40.91 -6.39 8.25
N GLY A 881 -40.74 -7.63 8.70
CA GLY A 881 -41.46 -8.81 8.20
C GLY A 881 -40.82 -9.48 6.98
N THR A 882 -39.65 -9.01 6.52
CA THR A 882 -38.89 -9.63 5.43
C THR A 882 -38.25 -10.93 5.91
N GLU A 883 -38.40 -12.01 5.14
CA GLU A 883 -37.67 -13.26 5.36
C GLU A 883 -36.25 -13.15 4.78
N VAL A 884 -35.26 -13.46 5.60
CA VAL A 884 -33.82 -13.36 5.30
C VAL A 884 -33.20 -14.73 5.40
N GLN A 885 -32.48 -15.14 4.36
CA GLN A 885 -31.59 -16.30 4.36
C GLN A 885 -30.30 -15.92 5.11
N VAL A 886 -29.89 -16.76 6.05
CA VAL A 886 -28.77 -16.51 6.95
C VAL A 886 -27.77 -17.65 6.81
N PHE A 887 -26.59 -17.34 6.30
CA PHE A 887 -25.46 -18.28 6.20
C PHE A 887 -24.42 -17.88 7.23
N THR A 888 -24.17 -18.70 8.24
CA THR A 888 -23.18 -18.42 9.31
C THR A 888 -22.04 -19.43 9.26
N VAL A 889 -20.81 -18.92 9.29
CA VAL A 889 -19.56 -19.69 9.47
C VAL A 889 -18.95 -19.26 10.81
N GLY A 890 -18.70 -20.22 11.70
CA GLY A 890 -18.16 -19.96 13.03
C GLY A 890 -17.75 -21.25 13.73
N GLY A 891 -17.10 -21.13 14.89
CA GLY A 891 -16.58 -22.26 15.66
C GLY A 891 -16.58 -21.99 17.16
N LYS A 892 -16.05 -22.93 17.96
CA LYS A 892 -15.98 -22.79 19.42
C LYS A 892 -14.75 -21.99 19.84
N SER A 893 -13.66 -22.12 19.09
CA SER A 893 -12.37 -21.48 19.33
C SER A 893 -11.80 -20.90 18.04
N TYR A 894 -11.02 -19.81 18.15
CA TYR A 894 -10.25 -19.28 17.02
C TYR A 894 -8.95 -20.05 16.76
N GLN A 895 -8.57 -21.01 17.63
CA GLN A 895 -7.29 -21.73 17.57
C GLN A 895 -7.28 -22.84 16.51
N ALA A 896 -6.08 -23.20 16.04
CA ALA A 896 -5.87 -24.29 15.07
C ALA A 896 -6.37 -25.68 15.53
N SER A 897 -6.55 -25.90 16.84
CA SER A 897 -7.15 -27.13 17.38
C SER A 897 -8.63 -27.33 17.00
N ASP A 898 -9.34 -26.25 16.65
CA ASP A 898 -10.73 -26.26 16.15
C ASP A 898 -10.80 -26.13 14.62
N ALA A 899 -9.65 -26.14 13.93
CA ALA A 899 -9.58 -26.15 12.47
C ALA A 899 -10.10 -27.46 11.86
N ASN A 900 -10.45 -27.38 10.57
CA ASN A 900 -10.74 -28.53 9.72
C ASN A 900 -9.46 -29.33 9.43
N SER A 901 -9.67 -30.60 9.06
CA SER A 901 -8.62 -31.53 8.64
C SER A 901 -9.17 -32.51 7.59
N ALA A 902 -8.33 -33.40 7.07
CA ALA A 902 -8.76 -34.43 6.13
C ALA A 902 -9.82 -35.39 6.68
N ASP A 903 -9.86 -35.60 8.01
CA ASP A 903 -10.72 -36.57 8.69
C ASP A 903 -11.91 -35.94 9.43
N ASP A 904 -11.92 -34.61 9.61
CA ASP A 904 -12.89 -33.90 10.47
C ASP A 904 -13.14 -32.46 9.97
N GLU A 905 -14.37 -32.17 9.53
CA GLU A 905 -14.87 -30.85 9.12
C GLU A 905 -15.70 -30.24 10.26
N LYS A 906 -15.03 -29.51 11.16
CA LYS A 906 -15.65 -28.89 12.36
C LYS A 906 -16.33 -27.56 12.05
N ILE A 907 -15.81 -26.84 11.05
CA ILE A 907 -16.25 -25.51 10.63
C ILE A 907 -16.78 -25.64 9.20
N GLY A 908 -18.02 -25.21 9.00
CA GLY A 908 -18.70 -25.19 7.71
C GLY A 908 -19.80 -24.13 7.71
N ILE A 909 -20.69 -24.18 6.73
CA ILE A 909 -21.82 -23.25 6.59
C ILE A 909 -23.04 -23.79 7.34
N CYS A 910 -23.56 -23.01 8.28
CA CYS A 910 -24.86 -23.22 8.91
C CYS A 910 -25.90 -22.33 8.22
N GLU A 911 -26.90 -22.95 7.58
CA GLU A 911 -28.00 -22.24 6.91
C GLU A 911 -29.24 -22.16 7.80
N THR A 912 -29.76 -20.95 7.99
CA THR A 912 -30.98 -20.68 8.76
C THR A 912 -31.79 -19.55 8.11
N THR A 913 -32.99 -19.27 8.65
CA THR A 913 -33.85 -18.17 8.22
C THR A 913 -34.17 -17.24 9.38
N TRP A 914 -34.19 -15.94 9.14
CA TRP A 914 -34.58 -14.91 10.12
C TRP A 914 -35.64 -13.98 9.52
N THR A 915 -36.69 -13.69 10.27
CA THR A 915 -37.67 -12.67 9.89
C THR A 915 -37.31 -11.34 10.53
N SER A 916 -37.18 -10.29 9.72
CA SER A 916 -36.80 -8.96 10.21
C SER A 916 -37.87 -8.32 11.11
N GLY A 917 -37.43 -7.61 12.15
CA GLY A 917 -38.33 -6.97 13.11
C GLY A 917 -37.69 -6.55 14.44
N GLY A 918 -36.36 -6.59 14.54
CA GLY A 918 -35.59 -6.27 15.74
C GLY A 918 -34.10 -6.40 15.47
N SER A 919 -33.29 -6.48 16.53
CA SER A 919 -31.85 -6.71 16.40
C SER A 919 -31.53 -8.16 16.00
N PHE A 920 -30.59 -8.33 15.07
CA PHE A 920 -30.00 -9.63 14.74
C PHE A 920 -28.87 -9.98 15.72
N GLN A 921 -28.63 -11.28 15.95
CA GLN A 921 -27.59 -11.75 16.87
C GLN A 921 -26.38 -12.30 16.09
N PHE A 922 -25.39 -11.45 15.82
CA PHE A 922 -24.13 -11.90 15.21
C PHE A 922 -23.29 -12.64 16.27
N GLN A 923 -23.11 -13.95 16.11
CA GLN A 923 -22.42 -14.78 17.10
C GLN A 923 -20.96 -14.33 17.26
N ARG A 924 -20.40 -14.49 18.47
CA ARG A 924 -18.95 -14.28 18.72
C ARG A 924 -18.13 -15.12 17.73
N LEU A 925 -16.98 -14.62 17.27
CA LEU A 925 -16.10 -15.31 16.31
C LEU A 925 -16.84 -15.91 15.11
N SER A 926 -17.61 -15.09 14.38
CA SER A 926 -18.38 -15.57 13.23
C SER A 926 -18.36 -14.63 12.03
N PHE A 927 -18.43 -15.23 10.85
CA PHE A 927 -18.83 -14.58 9.61
C PHE A 927 -20.30 -14.94 9.35
N THR A 928 -21.12 -13.98 8.97
CA THR A 928 -22.52 -14.18 8.61
C THR A 928 -22.85 -13.40 7.33
N LEU A 929 -23.43 -14.09 6.35
CA LEU A 929 -24.05 -13.49 5.18
C LEU A 929 -25.57 -13.48 5.34
N LEU A 930 -26.18 -12.31 5.23
CA LEU A 930 -27.63 -12.11 5.21
C LEU A 930 -28.07 -11.84 3.77
N ARG A 931 -29.03 -12.60 3.23
CA ARG A 931 -29.53 -12.47 1.85
C ARG A 931 -31.06 -12.43 1.80
N TRP A 932 -31.64 -11.46 1.09
CA TRP A 932 -33.09 -11.36 0.89
C TRP A 932 -33.46 -10.63 -0.41
N LYS A 933 -34.73 -10.72 -0.81
CA LYS A 933 -35.27 -10.05 -1.99
C LYS A 933 -35.86 -8.68 -1.62
N LEU A 934 -35.54 -7.63 -2.40
CA LEU A 934 -35.94 -6.25 -2.13
C LEU A 934 -37.43 -5.97 -2.37
#